data_AF-A0A2G6NI43-F1
#
_entry.id   AF-A0A2G6NI43-F1
#
_cell.length_a   1.000
_cell.length_b   1.000
_cell.length_c   1.000
_cell.angle_alpha   90.00
_cell.angle_beta   90.00
_cell.angle_gamma   90.00
#
_symmetry.space_group_name_H-M   'P 1'
#
loop_
_entity.id
_entity.type
_entity.pdbx_description
1 polymer ?
#
loop_
_entity_poly.entity_id
_entity_poly.type
_entity_poly.pdbx_seq_one_letter_code
_entity_poly.pdbx_strand_id
1 'polypeptide(L)'
;MGTETTSYETPLTLIATHINANFDAVASLLCAQKLYPDAYVVLPDKGEKNIRSFFIASMTHLFQPAPPELLTRAPIDRLVLVDSRQPERLRQIQPVLARCTPDIHIYDHHPASPDDLSGSLEVVSKTGATTTLMVEIIRQQEIPLSPEEATVMCLGIHEDTGSFLFSSTTERDFAAAGFLVGLGADLNTISSLTAREMSPFQVSVLNDMIQTATTHRINGVDIVFSRIVSDRYINDLSFLTHKMVRMENLDAIFIIAQMENKITLIGRSRLPEVDVGAILACIGGGGHPYAASASVRDKTLAQVEEELLSLLAVHVQTTKNVRAIMSTPPIHTRGDTSCKAAAELLNRYNINALLITDALDADPPLQGYITRQVIEKALYHDLGTVAVREYMNTEWVWAEPDSDLMEIQAKIMDHKQRILPIIENQTIIGVVTRTDLLNLLIHQNIDRQQADRSDMPKTDSIHGRKKKIIHLIRQRIQEDRIRLLESAGQIGDSLGYGIYVVGGFVRDLLLCKKNDDIDIVVEGDGIVFAKTFAETLQARVHTYEKFGTAVVKLDSGYKIDIATARMEYYQMPAALPIVEMSSIKLDLFRRDFTINTLAIQLNTGQFGTLIDFFSGRRDLKDKAIRIIHNMSFVEDPTRVFRAIRFEQRFGFTIGKLTRRLIDNAIKMDFFKRLSGNRVFTELRLILEEENPIPALLRLDEFGLLDIIQPGLKLDPKLQAHLEACKKVIAWHELLFVENGIDKWAIYLMALLRYVDGKTTREICTRFNLPPRYGKWLSRDRFRAMNTLYWLNHHLPADNATIYRKLEYFPTEVLLFLMAFTTHETIKKTVSDYYTRLRHIRLSIRGKDLQKMGIPAGPVYRTLMDATLDAKLNGQLPTPADEMAYARACYQAITAANA
;
A
#
# COMPACT_ATOMS: atom_id res chain seq x y z
N MET A 1 -91.06 -36.21 -12.03
CA MET A 1 -90.04 -36.54 -11.01
C MET A 1 -89.01 -35.44 -11.11
N GLY A 2 -89.24 -34.33 -10.41
CA GLY A 2 -88.49 -34.04 -9.18
C GLY A 2 -87.45 -32.96 -9.51
N THR A 3 -87.90 -31.72 -9.68
CA THR A 3 -87.02 -30.54 -9.70
C THR A 3 -86.49 -30.35 -8.28
N GLU A 4 -85.36 -30.99 -7.98
CA GLU A 4 -84.54 -30.61 -6.84
C GLU A 4 -83.87 -29.28 -7.19
N THR A 5 -84.55 -28.18 -6.85
CA THR A 5 -83.87 -26.94 -6.52
C THR A 5 -82.97 -27.23 -5.33
N THR A 6 -81.69 -27.51 -5.57
CA THR A 6 -80.66 -27.44 -4.52
C THR A 6 -80.65 -26.00 -4.02
N SER A 7 -81.34 -25.75 -2.91
CA SER A 7 -81.17 -24.55 -2.11
C SER A 7 -79.79 -24.65 -1.47
N TYR A 8 -78.85 -23.85 -1.95
CA TYR A 8 -77.58 -23.64 -1.26
C TYR A 8 -77.91 -22.83 0.02
N GLU A 9 -78.23 -23.52 1.13
CA GLU A 9 -78.50 -22.90 2.44
C GLU A 9 -77.21 -22.43 3.15
N THR A 10 -76.04 -22.62 2.53
CA THR A 10 -74.72 -22.19 3.03
C THR A 10 -74.20 -20.99 2.23
N PRO A 11 -73.55 -19.99 2.88
CA PRO A 11 -72.98 -18.85 2.19
C PRO A 11 -71.92 -19.29 1.19
N LEU A 12 -72.13 -18.99 -0.09
CA LEU A 12 -71.35 -19.54 -1.19
C LEU A 12 -70.09 -18.70 -1.42
N THR A 13 -68.93 -19.31 -1.18
CA THR A 13 -67.61 -18.66 -1.33
C THR A 13 -66.91 -19.14 -2.60
N LEU A 14 -66.44 -18.20 -3.41
CA LEU A 14 -65.72 -18.45 -4.66
C LEU A 14 -64.29 -17.90 -4.58
N ILE A 15 -63.29 -18.68 -4.99
CA ILE A 15 -61.89 -18.28 -5.05
C ILE A 15 -61.46 -18.12 -6.51
N ALA A 16 -60.82 -17.00 -6.86
CA ALA A 16 -60.33 -16.73 -8.20
C ALA A 16 -58.97 -16.02 -8.21
N THR A 17 -58.25 -16.17 -9.31
CA THR A 17 -56.99 -15.49 -9.62
C THR A 17 -57.04 -14.93 -11.06
N HIS A 18 -55.94 -14.39 -11.59
CA HIS A 18 -55.91 -13.84 -12.95
C HIS A 18 -55.87 -14.92 -14.05
N ILE A 19 -56.31 -14.55 -15.27
CA ILE A 19 -56.38 -15.44 -16.44
C ILE A 19 -55.06 -16.13 -16.83
N ASN A 20 -53.92 -15.45 -16.65
CA ASN A 20 -52.59 -15.96 -17.04
C ASN A 20 -51.84 -16.58 -15.86
N ALA A 21 -52.49 -17.47 -15.10
CA ALA A 21 -51.96 -17.99 -13.83
C ALA A 21 -50.56 -18.61 -13.97
N ASN A 22 -49.60 -18.08 -13.20
CA ASN A 22 -48.27 -18.65 -12.96
C ASN A 22 -48.34 -19.62 -11.75
N PHE A 23 -47.20 -20.19 -11.31
CA PHE A 23 -47.20 -21.06 -10.15
C PHE A 23 -47.52 -20.34 -8.84
N ASP A 24 -47.25 -19.04 -8.72
CA ASP A 24 -47.66 -18.26 -7.53
C ASP A 24 -49.17 -18.09 -7.46
N ALA A 25 -49.84 -17.76 -8.56
CA ALA A 25 -51.29 -17.74 -8.67
C ALA A 25 -51.91 -19.10 -8.29
N VAL A 26 -51.38 -20.20 -8.84
CA VAL A 26 -51.89 -21.57 -8.55
C VAL A 26 -51.65 -21.96 -7.10
N ALA A 27 -50.47 -21.67 -6.55
CA ALA A 27 -50.16 -21.91 -5.15
C ALA A 27 -51.02 -21.06 -4.21
N SER A 28 -51.31 -19.81 -4.58
CA SER A 28 -52.19 -18.92 -3.82
C SER A 28 -53.65 -19.39 -3.85
N LEU A 29 -54.13 -19.97 -4.97
CA LEU A 29 -55.43 -20.64 -5.00
C LEU A 29 -55.50 -21.79 -4.00
N LEU A 30 -54.41 -22.57 -3.86
CA LEU A 30 -54.35 -23.68 -2.92
C LEU A 30 -54.34 -23.17 -1.49
N CYS A 31 -53.54 -22.13 -1.20
CA CYS A 31 -53.56 -21.46 0.09
C CYS A 31 -54.95 -20.93 0.46
N ALA A 32 -55.66 -20.32 -0.50
CA ALA A 32 -57.03 -19.85 -0.30
C ALA A 32 -57.99 -21.01 -0.02
N GLN A 33 -57.92 -22.13 -0.74
CA GLN A 33 -58.76 -23.30 -0.47
C GLN A 33 -58.53 -23.84 0.96
N LYS A 34 -57.32 -23.74 1.50
CA LYS A 34 -57.03 -24.13 2.90
C LYS A 34 -57.62 -23.16 3.93
N LEU A 35 -57.62 -21.87 3.63
CA LEU A 35 -58.23 -20.84 4.49
C LEU A 35 -59.76 -20.82 4.41
N TYR A 36 -60.32 -21.23 3.27
CA TYR A 36 -61.76 -21.32 3.01
C TYR A 36 -62.12 -22.75 2.56
N PRO A 37 -62.17 -23.74 3.48
CA PRO A 37 -62.30 -25.16 3.12
C PRO A 37 -63.57 -25.48 2.32
N ASP A 38 -64.68 -24.77 2.58
CA ASP A 38 -65.96 -24.97 1.88
C ASP A 38 -66.09 -24.17 0.57
N ALA A 39 -65.04 -23.45 0.15
CA ALA A 39 -65.09 -22.62 -1.06
C ALA A 39 -64.86 -23.42 -2.35
N TYR A 40 -65.37 -22.88 -3.45
CA TYR A 40 -65.12 -23.39 -4.79
C TYR A 40 -64.04 -22.57 -5.51
N VAL A 41 -63.11 -23.23 -6.20
CA VAL A 41 -62.00 -22.59 -6.92
C VAL A 41 -62.29 -22.50 -8.41
N VAL A 42 -62.11 -21.31 -8.98
CA VAL A 42 -62.14 -21.07 -10.43
C VAL A 42 -60.76 -21.37 -11.00
N LEU A 43 -60.61 -22.55 -11.60
CA LEU A 43 -59.36 -22.94 -12.24
C LEU A 43 -59.16 -22.17 -13.56
N PRO A 44 -57.94 -21.69 -13.85
CA PRO A 44 -57.61 -20.99 -15.09
C PRO A 44 -57.73 -21.92 -16.31
N ASP A 45 -58.14 -21.36 -17.46
CA ASP A 45 -58.41 -22.10 -18.69
C ASP A 45 -57.18 -22.85 -19.24
N LYS A 46 -57.41 -24.02 -19.86
CA LYS A 46 -56.37 -24.91 -20.40
C LYS A 46 -55.70 -24.33 -21.66
N GLY A 47 -54.78 -23.39 -21.49
CA GLY A 47 -53.83 -22.94 -22.52
C GLY A 47 -52.68 -23.94 -22.75
N GLU A 48 -52.17 -23.98 -23.98
CA GLU A 48 -51.11 -24.81 -24.62
C GLU A 48 -50.40 -25.95 -23.85
N LYS A 49 -50.13 -27.05 -24.57
CA LYS A 49 -49.55 -28.31 -24.09
C LYS A 49 -48.06 -28.21 -23.67
N ASN A 50 -47.77 -27.60 -22.53
CA ASN A 50 -46.44 -27.61 -21.91
C ASN A 50 -46.42 -28.46 -20.61
N ILE A 51 -45.22 -28.83 -20.15
CA ILE A 51 -45.00 -29.58 -18.89
C ILE A 51 -45.66 -28.89 -17.69
N ARG A 52 -45.66 -27.54 -17.66
CA ARG A 52 -46.39 -26.75 -16.66
C ARG A 52 -47.88 -27.02 -16.66
N SER A 53 -48.50 -27.02 -17.84
CA SER A 53 -49.94 -27.28 -18.02
C SER A 53 -50.31 -28.70 -17.59
N PHE A 54 -49.42 -29.67 -17.84
CA PHE A 54 -49.57 -31.05 -17.35
C PHE A 54 -49.49 -31.13 -15.82
N PHE A 55 -48.53 -30.44 -15.20
CA PHE A 55 -48.36 -30.42 -13.75
C PHE A 55 -49.55 -29.75 -13.04
N ILE A 56 -50.03 -28.61 -13.54
CA ILE A 56 -51.24 -27.96 -13.04
C ILE A 56 -52.46 -28.88 -13.21
N ALA A 57 -52.59 -29.59 -14.33
CA ALA A 57 -53.66 -30.56 -14.53
C ALA A 57 -53.58 -31.74 -13.55
N SER A 58 -52.38 -32.26 -13.22
CA SER A 58 -52.23 -33.31 -12.21
C SER A 58 -52.63 -32.86 -10.80
N MET A 59 -52.57 -31.56 -10.51
CA MET A 59 -52.93 -30.97 -9.22
C MET A 59 -54.41 -30.68 -9.05
N THR A 60 -55.25 -30.94 -10.07
CA THR A 60 -56.69 -30.63 -10.01
C THR A 60 -57.39 -31.32 -8.82
N HIS A 61 -56.86 -32.46 -8.37
CA HIS A 61 -57.37 -33.21 -7.21
C HIS A 61 -57.17 -32.50 -5.87
N LEU A 62 -56.28 -31.50 -5.79
CA LEU A 62 -56.03 -30.68 -4.60
C LEU A 62 -57.05 -29.54 -4.43
N PHE A 63 -57.88 -29.30 -5.44
CA PHE A 63 -58.85 -28.21 -5.46
C PHE A 63 -60.29 -28.74 -5.44
N GLN A 64 -61.22 -27.92 -4.94
CA GLN A 64 -62.65 -28.12 -5.13
C GLN A 64 -63.11 -27.23 -6.31
N PRO A 65 -63.06 -27.71 -7.57
CA PRO A 65 -63.33 -26.87 -8.73
C PRO A 65 -64.77 -26.39 -8.76
N ALA A 66 -64.98 -25.12 -9.10
CA ALA A 66 -66.31 -24.54 -9.27
C ALA A 66 -67.03 -25.17 -10.49
N PRO A 67 -68.20 -25.81 -10.32
CA PRO A 67 -69.01 -26.21 -11.47
C PRO A 67 -69.42 -24.98 -12.32
N PRO A 68 -69.50 -25.12 -13.67
CA PRO A 68 -69.81 -24.00 -14.59
C PRO A 68 -71.13 -23.27 -14.27
N GLU A 69 -72.07 -23.98 -13.64
CA GLU A 69 -73.38 -23.45 -13.24
C GLU A 69 -73.28 -22.44 -12.09
N LEU A 70 -72.29 -22.57 -11.20
CA LEU A 70 -72.06 -21.59 -10.12
C LEU A 70 -71.63 -20.22 -10.68
N LEU A 71 -70.79 -20.22 -11.72
CA LEU A 71 -70.32 -19.00 -12.38
C LEU A 71 -71.44 -18.24 -13.11
N THR A 72 -72.55 -18.92 -13.45
CA THR A 72 -73.60 -18.38 -14.30
C THR A 72 -74.97 -18.23 -13.64
N ARG A 73 -75.27 -18.96 -12.55
CA ARG A 73 -76.65 -19.02 -12.00
C ARG A 73 -76.78 -18.84 -10.49
N ALA A 74 -75.74 -19.07 -9.69
CA ALA A 74 -75.81 -18.92 -8.23
C ALA A 74 -75.56 -17.47 -7.77
N PRO A 75 -76.20 -17.00 -6.68
CA PRO A 75 -75.71 -15.83 -5.93
C PRO A 75 -74.43 -16.22 -5.17
N ILE A 76 -73.39 -15.38 -5.28
CA ILE A 76 -72.12 -15.58 -4.57
C ILE A 76 -72.10 -14.62 -3.37
N ASP A 77 -71.96 -15.15 -2.16
CA ASP A 77 -71.92 -14.36 -0.93
C ASP A 77 -70.53 -13.77 -0.70
N ARG A 78 -69.48 -14.53 -0.99
CA ARG A 78 -68.08 -14.12 -0.82
C ARG A 78 -67.21 -14.46 -2.02
N LEU A 79 -66.35 -13.52 -2.39
CA LEU A 79 -65.36 -13.66 -3.45
C LEU A 79 -63.96 -13.44 -2.88
N VAL A 80 -63.11 -14.46 -2.97
CA VAL A 80 -61.71 -14.42 -2.56
C VAL A 80 -60.83 -14.26 -3.79
N LEU A 81 -60.11 -13.16 -3.88
CA LEU A 81 -59.19 -12.84 -4.97
C LEU A 81 -57.75 -13.06 -4.49
N VAL A 82 -56.98 -13.80 -5.27
CA VAL A 82 -55.56 -14.04 -5.00
C VAL A 82 -54.68 -13.66 -6.19
N ASP A 83 -53.53 -13.06 -5.89
CA ASP A 83 -52.45 -12.74 -6.84
C ASP A 83 -52.82 -11.71 -7.94
N SER A 84 -53.98 -11.07 -7.80
CA SER A 84 -54.38 -9.90 -8.60
C SER A 84 -55.68 -9.32 -8.07
N ARG A 85 -55.75 -8.00 -7.96
CA ARG A 85 -56.99 -7.23 -7.76
C ARG A 85 -57.41 -6.35 -8.95
N GLN A 86 -56.72 -6.49 -10.09
CA GLN A 86 -57.00 -5.71 -11.30
C GLN A 86 -58.17 -6.30 -12.12
N PRO A 87 -59.25 -5.54 -12.40
CA PRO A 87 -60.41 -6.03 -13.15
C PRO A 87 -60.10 -6.61 -14.54
N GLU A 88 -59.12 -6.05 -15.25
CA GLU A 88 -58.76 -6.50 -16.61
C GLU A 88 -58.13 -7.90 -16.63
N ARG A 89 -57.45 -8.28 -15.55
CA ARG A 89 -56.79 -9.58 -15.37
C ARG A 89 -57.74 -10.66 -14.86
N LEU A 90 -58.92 -10.27 -14.36
CA LEU A 90 -59.91 -11.11 -13.69
C LEU A 90 -61.13 -11.39 -14.59
N ARG A 91 -60.94 -11.58 -15.89
CA ARG A 91 -62.06 -11.70 -16.86
C ARG A 91 -63.01 -12.86 -16.55
N GLN A 92 -62.52 -13.95 -15.96
CA GLN A 92 -63.35 -15.12 -15.64
C GLN A 92 -64.45 -14.84 -14.60
N ILE A 93 -64.30 -13.80 -13.78
CA ILE A 93 -65.28 -13.45 -12.71
C ILE A 93 -66.10 -12.20 -13.03
N GLN A 94 -65.86 -11.52 -14.16
CA GLN A 94 -66.68 -10.39 -14.59
C GLN A 94 -68.20 -10.71 -14.66
N PRO A 95 -68.64 -11.90 -15.13
CA PRO A 95 -70.06 -12.26 -15.12
C PRO A 95 -70.66 -12.35 -13.71
N VAL A 96 -69.84 -12.66 -12.69
CA VAL A 96 -70.25 -12.72 -11.29
C VAL A 96 -70.37 -11.31 -10.70
N LEU A 97 -69.33 -10.47 -10.90
CA LEU A 97 -69.30 -9.08 -10.45
C LEU A 97 -70.40 -8.22 -11.09
N ALA A 98 -70.86 -8.56 -12.29
CA ALA A 98 -71.97 -7.87 -12.96
C ALA A 98 -73.36 -8.22 -12.39
N ARG A 99 -73.49 -9.31 -11.61
CA ARG A 99 -74.79 -9.86 -11.17
C ARG A 99 -75.04 -9.70 -9.67
N CYS A 100 -74.00 -9.68 -8.85
CA CYS A 100 -74.09 -9.52 -7.40
C CYS A 100 -72.91 -8.71 -6.86
N THR A 101 -73.08 -8.12 -5.67
CA THR A 101 -72.02 -7.47 -4.91
C THR A 101 -71.58 -8.39 -3.76
N PRO A 102 -70.68 -9.36 -4.02
CA PRO A 102 -70.19 -10.25 -2.97
C PRO A 102 -69.32 -9.50 -1.95
N ASP A 103 -69.18 -10.09 -0.77
CA ASP A 103 -68.14 -9.73 0.19
C ASP A 103 -66.76 -10.10 -0.39
N ILE A 104 -65.87 -9.14 -0.64
CA ILE A 104 -64.61 -9.38 -1.35
C ILE A 104 -63.43 -9.46 -0.38
N HIS A 105 -62.70 -10.57 -0.39
CA HIS A 105 -61.43 -10.74 0.32
C HIS A 105 -60.27 -10.77 -0.67
N ILE A 106 -59.22 -9.98 -0.46
CA ILE A 106 -58.11 -9.81 -1.40
C ILE A 106 -56.78 -10.19 -0.73
N TYR A 107 -55.99 -11.02 -1.41
CA TYR A 107 -54.61 -11.34 -1.07
C TYR A 107 -53.72 -11.04 -2.28
N ASP A 108 -52.84 -10.05 -2.16
CA ASP A 108 -52.02 -9.60 -3.29
C ASP A 108 -50.70 -9.00 -2.78
N HIS A 109 -49.63 -9.11 -3.55
CA HIS A 109 -48.33 -8.49 -3.24
C HIS A 109 -47.98 -7.33 -4.18
N HIS A 110 -48.75 -7.12 -5.25
CA HIS A 110 -48.48 -6.09 -6.26
C HIS A 110 -48.74 -4.65 -5.74
N PRO A 111 -48.04 -3.63 -6.29
CA PRO A 111 -48.31 -2.23 -6.00
C PRO A 111 -49.75 -1.82 -6.35
N ALA A 112 -50.28 -0.82 -5.64
CA ALA A 112 -51.62 -0.29 -5.92
C ALA A 112 -51.70 0.38 -7.30
N SER A 113 -52.79 0.09 -8.02
CA SER A 113 -53.18 0.72 -9.29
C SER A 113 -54.45 1.56 -9.08
N PRO A 114 -54.67 2.65 -9.84
CA PRO A 114 -55.89 3.46 -9.74
C PRO A 114 -57.19 2.68 -10.00
N ASP A 115 -57.11 1.61 -10.78
CA ASP A 115 -58.26 0.80 -11.22
C ASP A 115 -58.45 -0.49 -10.39
N ASP A 116 -57.79 -0.60 -9.23
CA ASP A 116 -57.87 -1.79 -8.38
C ASP A 116 -59.26 -1.99 -7.75
N LEU A 117 -59.71 -3.24 -7.63
CA LEU A 117 -60.88 -3.59 -6.83
C LEU A 117 -60.57 -3.43 -5.34
N SER A 118 -61.55 -2.94 -4.58
CA SER A 118 -61.50 -2.87 -3.11
C SER A 118 -62.35 -3.95 -2.47
N GLY A 119 -61.89 -4.47 -1.33
CA GLY A 119 -62.54 -5.54 -0.57
C GLY A 119 -62.82 -5.17 0.88
N SER A 120 -63.63 -6.00 1.55
CA SER A 120 -63.89 -5.91 2.99
C SER A 120 -62.72 -6.42 3.83
N LEU A 121 -61.91 -7.32 3.26
CA LEU A 121 -60.64 -7.78 3.80
C LEU A 121 -59.57 -7.63 2.73
N GLU A 122 -58.52 -6.86 3.01
CA GLU A 122 -57.39 -6.67 2.12
C GLU A 122 -56.09 -7.01 2.85
N VAL A 123 -55.46 -8.13 2.46
CA VAL A 123 -54.14 -8.53 2.92
C VAL A 123 -53.16 -8.27 1.80
N VAL A 124 -52.66 -7.03 1.78
CA VAL A 124 -51.71 -6.58 0.77
C VAL A 124 -50.41 -6.13 1.42
N SER A 125 -49.31 -6.74 1.02
CA SER A 125 -48.00 -6.47 1.61
C SER A 125 -46.90 -6.72 0.58
N LYS A 126 -45.80 -5.98 0.70
CA LYS A 126 -44.64 -6.16 -0.19
C LYS A 126 -43.86 -7.41 0.23
N THR A 127 -44.14 -8.52 -0.43
CA THR A 127 -43.37 -9.78 -0.37
C THR A 127 -42.99 -10.21 -1.79
N GLY A 128 -42.08 -11.16 -1.91
CA GLY A 128 -41.63 -11.68 -3.20
C GLY A 128 -42.67 -12.54 -3.92
N ALA A 129 -43.67 -13.05 -3.21
CA ALA A 129 -44.80 -13.82 -3.75
C ALA A 129 -46.08 -13.58 -2.93
N THR A 130 -47.25 -13.73 -3.55
CA THR A 130 -48.55 -13.75 -2.85
C THR A 130 -48.65 -14.99 -1.95
N THR A 131 -48.11 -16.14 -2.40
CA THR A 131 -48.08 -17.37 -1.62
C THR A 131 -47.39 -17.20 -0.26
N THR A 132 -46.33 -16.38 -0.19
CA THR A 132 -45.62 -16.08 1.07
C THR A 132 -46.56 -15.52 2.13
N LEU A 133 -47.41 -14.56 1.76
CA LEU A 133 -48.38 -13.95 2.68
C LEU A 133 -49.36 -14.98 3.22
N MET A 134 -49.86 -15.84 2.33
CA MET A 134 -50.89 -16.79 2.70
C MET A 134 -50.32 -17.96 3.52
N VAL A 135 -49.08 -18.39 3.25
CA VAL A 135 -48.37 -19.41 4.04
C VAL A 135 -48.11 -18.92 5.46
N GLU A 136 -47.80 -17.64 5.65
CA GLU A 136 -47.69 -17.07 6.99
C GLU A 136 -49.00 -17.13 7.77
N ILE A 137 -50.15 -16.85 7.11
CA ILE A 137 -51.47 -16.96 7.73
C ILE A 137 -51.78 -18.41 8.09
N ILE A 138 -51.54 -19.34 7.16
CA ILE A 138 -51.71 -20.79 7.37
C ILE A 138 -50.88 -21.27 8.57
N ARG A 139 -49.64 -20.81 8.67
CA ARG A 139 -48.75 -21.12 9.79
C ARG A 139 -49.25 -20.52 11.11
N GLN A 140 -49.73 -19.28 11.10
CA GLN A 140 -50.28 -18.62 12.30
C GLN A 140 -51.57 -19.28 12.80
N GLN A 141 -52.38 -19.82 11.88
CA GLN A 141 -53.63 -20.53 12.19
C GLN A 141 -53.43 -22.04 12.45
N GLU A 142 -52.18 -22.52 12.40
CA GLU A 142 -51.83 -23.94 12.61
C GLU A 142 -52.60 -24.91 11.69
N ILE A 143 -52.92 -24.49 10.46
CA ILE A 143 -53.65 -25.32 9.49
C ILE A 143 -52.69 -26.40 8.94
N PRO A 144 -53.06 -27.70 8.98
CA PRO A 144 -52.17 -28.77 8.54
C PRO A 144 -52.00 -28.80 7.02
N LEU A 145 -50.76 -28.97 6.57
CA LEU A 145 -50.39 -29.13 5.17
C LEU A 145 -49.78 -30.51 4.90
N SER A 146 -50.12 -31.12 3.77
CA SER A 146 -49.45 -32.31 3.26
C SER A 146 -48.10 -31.95 2.60
N PRO A 147 -47.15 -32.90 2.46
CA PRO A 147 -45.91 -32.65 1.73
C PRO A 147 -46.14 -32.24 0.26
N GLU A 148 -47.21 -32.74 -0.36
CA GLU A 148 -47.60 -32.37 -1.72
C GLU A 148 -48.10 -30.92 -1.78
N GLU A 149 -48.99 -30.52 -0.86
CA GLU A 149 -49.47 -29.13 -0.73
C GLU A 149 -48.30 -28.18 -0.45
N ALA A 150 -47.38 -28.58 0.44
CA ALA A 150 -46.19 -27.80 0.75
C ALA A 150 -45.25 -27.64 -0.45
N THR A 151 -45.16 -28.66 -1.32
CA THR A 151 -44.37 -28.61 -2.56
C THR A 151 -44.96 -27.59 -3.54
N VAL A 152 -46.29 -27.57 -3.72
CA VAL A 152 -46.96 -26.60 -4.60
C VAL A 152 -46.78 -25.18 -4.10
N MET A 153 -47.00 -24.96 -2.79
CA MET A 153 -46.82 -23.65 -2.18
C MET A 153 -45.36 -23.17 -2.29
N CYS A 154 -44.41 -24.07 -2.09
CA CYS A 154 -42.99 -23.71 -2.20
C CYS A 154 -42.58 -23.44 -3.66
N LEU A 155 -43.20 -24.11 -4.63
CA LEU A 155 -43.00 -23.84 -6.06
C LEU A 155 -43.46 -22.42 -6.44
N GLY A 156 -44.61 -21.97 -5.91
CA GLY A 156 -45.13 -20.62 -6.13
C GLY A 156 -44.16 -19.55 -5.65
N ILE A 157 -43.67 -19.69 -4.41
CA ILE A 157 -42.64 -18.79 -3.85
C ILE A 157 -41.37 -18.82 -4.70
N HIS A 158 -40.91 -20.00 -5.12
CA HIS A 158 -39.66 -20.14 -5.88
C HIS A 158 -39.75 -19.53 -7.28
N GLU A 159 -40.90 -19.59 -7.95
CA GLU A 159 -41.08 -18.97 -9.26
C GLU A 159 -41.06 -17.44 -9.18
N ASP A 160 -41.87 -16.85 -8.29
CA ASP A 160 -42.07 -15.39 -8.29
C ASP A 160 -40.91 -14.62 -7.64
N THR A 161 -40.14 -15.29 -6.79
CA THR A 161 -38.86 -14.78 -6.27
C THR A 161 -37.68 -15.03 -7.21
N GLY A 162 -37.88 -15.73 -8.33
CA GLY A 162 -36.80 -16.09 -9.26
C GLY A 162 -35.72 -16.93 -8.60
N SER A 163 -36.12 -17.98 -7.89
CA SER A 163 -35.25 -18.79 -7.02
C SER A 163 -34.58 -17.98 -5.92
N PHE A 164 -35.30 -17.02 -5.34
CA PHE A 164 -34.82 -16.05 -4.34
C PHE A 164 -33.76 -15.06 -4.83
N LEU A 165 -33.67 -14.85 -6.14
CA LEU A 165 -32.67 -13.96 -6.75
C LEU A 165 -33.25 -12.65 -7.31
N PHE A 166 -34.57 -12.47 -7.28
CA PHE A 166 -35.19 -11.21 -7.68
C PHE A 166 -35.13 -10.20 -6.54
N SER A 167 -35.00 -8.91 -6.89
CA SER A 167 -34.94 -7.82 -5.91
C SER A 167 -36.25 -7.61 -5.14
N SER A 168 -37.36 -8.18 -5.61
CA SER A 168 -38.63 -8.25 -4.89
C SER A 168 -38.63 -9.26 -3.74
N THR A 169 -37.65 -10.17 -3.68
CA THR A 169 -37.54 -11.19 -2.63
C THR A 169 -37.24 -10.56 -1.27
N THR A 170 -37.95 -11.00 -0.24
CA THR A 170 -37.84 -10.53 1.14
C THR A 170 -37.44 -11.66 2.10
N GLU A 171 -37.01 -11.33 3.31
CA GLU A 171 -36.71 -12.32 4.36
C GLU A 171 -37.91 -13.24 4.68
N ARG A 172 -39.13 -12.74 4.47
CA ARG A 172 -40.39 -13.47 4.67
C ARG A 172 -40.54 -14.62 3.69
N ASP A 173 -40.09 -14.44 2.45
CA ASP A 173 -40.14 -15.48 1.42
C ASP A 173 -39.23 -16.66 1.80
N PHE A 174 -38.05 -16.38 2.34
CA PHE A 174 -37.14 -17.42 2.87
C PHE A 174 -37.73 -18.14 4.07
N ALA A 175 -38.37 -17.41 4.99
CA ALA A 175 -39.01 -17.99 6.17
C ALA A 175 -40.20 -18.90 5.80
N ALA A 176 -41.04 -18.45 4.86
CA ALA A 176 -42.17 -19.24 4.36
C ALA A 176 -41.69 -20.48 3.60
N ALA A 177 -40.73 -20.35 2.68
CA ALA A 177 -40.15 -21.50 1.99
C ALA A 177 -39.47 -22.48 2.95
N GLY A 178 -38.72 -21.98 3.94
CA GLY A 178 -38.07 -22.81 4.95
C GLY A 178 -39.08 -23.60 5.79
N PHE A 179 -40.22 -22.99 6.12
CA PHE A 179 -41.34 -23.67 6.79
C PHE A 179 -41.91 -24.81 5.93
N LEU A 180 -42.19 -24.55 4.64
CA LEU A 180 -42.74 -25.55 3.73
C LEU A 180 -41.77 -26.71 3.47
N VAL A 181 -40.48 -26.42 3.33
CA VAL A 181 -39.42 -27.44 3.25
C VAL A 181 -39.36 -28.27 4.54
N GLY A 182 -39.54 -27.63 5.70
CA GLY A 182 -39.66 -28.33 6.99
C GLY A 182 -40.84 -29.30 7.07
N LEU A 183 -41.89 -29.09 6.27
CA LEU A 183 -43.05 -29.98 6.15
C LEU A 183 -42.90 -31.05 5.05
N GLY A 184 -41.75 -31.10 4.37
CA GLY A 184 -41.43 -32.11 3.37
C GLY A 184 -41.64 -31.69 1.92
N ALA A 185 -41.63 -30.39 1.61
CA ALA A 185 -41.66 -29.92 0.21
C ALA A 185 -40.48 -30.48 -0.62
N ASP A 186 -40.75 -31.04 -1.80
CA ASP A 186 -39.73 -31.66 -2.65
C ASP A 186 -39.02 -30.64 -3.56
N LEU A 187 -37.81 -30.26 -3.15
CA LEU A 187 -36.94 -29.34 -3.88
C LEU A 187 -36.50 -29.86 -5.26
N ASN A 188 -36.42 -31.19 -5.47
CA ASN A 188 -36.04 -31.73 -6.77
C ASN A 188 -37.15 -31.49 -7.80
N THR A 189 -38.39 -31.76 -7.42
CA THR A 189 -39.57 -31.45 -8.25
C THR A 189 -39.61 -29.94 -8.55
N ILE A 190 -39.42 -29.08 -7.54
CA ILE A 190 -39.38 -27.62 -7.72
C ILE A 190 -38.28 -27.18 -8.69
N SER A 191 -37.06 -27.71 -8.54
CA SER A 191 -35.93 -27.38 -9.41
C SER A 191 -36.17 -27.83 -10.85
N SER A 192 -36.81 -28.98 -11.07
CA SER A 192 -37.09 -29.50 -12.42
C SER A 192 -38.12 -28.66 -13.18
N LEU A 193 -39.06 -28.03 -12.46
CA LEU A 193 -40.15 -27.25 -13.04
C LEU A 193 -39.82 -25.75 -13.21
N THR A 194 -38.80 -25.26 -12.50
CA THR A 194 -38.32 -23.87 -12.58
C THR A 194 -37.11 -23.69 -13.50
N ALA A 195 -36.38 -24.76 -13.83
CA ALA A 195 -35.29 -24.72 -14.81
C ALA A 195 -35.78 -24.37 -16.23
N ARG A 196 -35.52 -23.14 -16.67
CA ARG A 196 -35.68 -22.73 -18.09
C ARG A 196 -34.46 -23.19 -18.89
N GLU A 197 -34.56 -24.35 -19.55
CA GLU A 197 -33.52 -24.82 -20.48
C GLU A 197 -33.47 -23.93 -21.73
N MET A 198 -32.26 -23.59 -22.19
CA MET A 198 -32.05 -22.87 -23.45
C MET A 198 -32.10 -23.84 -24.62
N SER A 199 -32.88 -23.51 -25.64
CA SER A 199 -32.83 -24.25 -26.91
C SER A 199 -31.46 -24.09 -27.59
N PRO A 200 -31.01 -25.05 -28.42
CA PRO A 200 -29.77 -24.90 -29.20
C PRO A 200 -29.72 -23.62 -30.04
N PHE A 201 -30.87 -23.18 -30.56
CA PHE A 201 -31.00 -21.92 -31.29
C PHE A 201 -30.79 -20.69 -30.39
N GLN A 202 -31.31 -20.71 -29.16
CA GLN A 202 -31.06 -19.63 -28.20
C GLN A 202 -29.58 -19.58 -27.77
N VAL A 203 -28.89 -20.72 -27.68
CA VAL A 203 -27.45 -20.77 -27.42
C VAL A 203 -26.66 -20.16 -28.58
N SER A 204 -27.03 -20.43 -29.83
CA SER A 204 -26.37 -19.80 -30.98
C SER A 204 -26.58 -18.29 -31.00
N VAL A 205 -27.81 -17.82 -30.74
CA VAL A 205 -28.11 -16.39 -30.64
C VAL A 205 -27.30 -15.72 -29.53
N LEU A 206 -27.18 -16.35 -28.37
CA LEU A 206 -26.38 -15.82 -27.26
C LEU A 206 -24.88 -15.73 -27.61
N ASN A 207 -24.35 -16.73 -28.32
CA ASN A 207 -22.97 -16.67 -28.83
C ASN A 207 -22.78 -15.51 -29.81
N ASP A 208 -23.74 -15.30 -30.71
CA ASP A 208 -23.70 -14.18 -31.65
C ASP A 208 -23.72 -12.84 -30.91
N MET A 209 -24.54 -12.73 -29.86
CA MET A 209 -24.60 -11.53 -29.02
C MET A 209 -23.24 -11.17 -28.41
N ILE A 210 -22.51 -12.18 -27.92
CA ILE A 210 -21.18 -12.01 -27.32
C ILE A 210 -20.15 -11.59 -28.38
N GLN A 211 -20.18 -12.24 -29.56
CA GLN A 211 -19.22 -11.96 -30.63
C GLN A 211 -19.39 -10.57 -31.26
N THR A 212 -20.62 -10.06 -31.31
CA THR A 212 -20.92 -8.75 -31.91
C THR A 212 -20.96 -7.60 -30.90
N ALA A 213 -20.61 -7.87 -29.63
CA ALA A 213 -20.62 -6.88 -28.57
C ALA A 213 -19.55 -5.80 -28.79
N THR A 214 -19.97 -4.53 -28.84
CA THR A 214 -19.09 -3.35 -28.90
C THR A 214 -19.35 -2.44 -27.71
N THR A 215 -18.29 -1.90 -27.11
CA THR A 215 -18.41 -0.96 -25.97
C THR A 215 -18.22 0.47 -26.45
N HIS A 216 -19.17 1.33 -26.12
CA HIS A 216 -19.13 2.77 -26.41
C HIS A 216 -19.08 3.55 -25.09
N ARG A 217 -18.09 4.44 -24.96
CA ARG A 217 -17.95 5.30 -23.80
C ARG A 217 -18.67 6.62 -24.05
N ILE A 218 -19.78 6.86 -23.35
CA ILE A 218 -20.65 8.03 -23.52
C ILE A 218 -20.78 8.75 -22.17
N ASN A 219 -20.41 10.03 -22.13
CA ASN A 219 -20.43 10.86 -20.90
C ASN A 219 -19.77 10.22 -19.67
N GLY A 220 -18.75 9.38 -19.89
CA GLY A 220 -17.99 8.67 -18.84
C GLY A 220 -18.53 7.28 -18.47
N VAL A 221 -19.64 6.85 -19.06
CA VAL A 221 -20.27 5.53 -18.85
C VAL A 221 -19.93 4.59 -20.01
N ASP A 222 -19.52 3.36 -19.71
CA ASP A 222 -19.29 2.32 -20.71
C ASP A 222 -20.61 1.59 -21.00
N ILE A 223 -21.10 1.70 -22.23
CA ILE A 223 -22.39 1.15 -22.67
C ILE A 223 -22.13 0.10 -23.76
N VAL A 224 -22.62 -1.12 -23.55
CA VAL A 224 -22.43 -2.22 -24.49
C VAL A 224 -23.57 -2.27 -25.51
N PHE A 225 -23.22 -2.48 -26.77
CA PHE A 225 -24.15 -2.69 -27.87
C PHE A 225 -23.90 -4.06 -28.46
N SER A 226 -24.95 -4.77 -28.86
CA SER A 226 -24.80 -6.02 -29.58
C SER A 226 -25.83 -6.10 -30.69
N ARG A 227 -25.37 -6.52 -31.88
CA ARG A 227 -26.17 -6.59 -33.10
C ARG A 227 -26.44 -8.04 -33.45
N ILE A 228 -27.70 -8.36 -33.73
CA ILE A 228 -28.12 -9.71 -34.11
C ILE A 228 -28.94 -9.59 -35.40
N VAL A 229 -28.67 -10.47 -36.36
CA VAL A 229 -29.51 -10.66 -37.54
C VAL A 229 -29.99 -12.10 -37.53
N SER A 230 -31.30 -12.32 -37.57
CA SER A 230 -31.88 -13.65 -37.67
C SER A 230 -32.99 -13.71 -38.72
N ASP A 231 -32.97 -14.79 -39.49
CA ASP A 231 -34.04 -15.19 -40.41
C ASP A 231 -35.21 -15.87 -39.70
N ARG A 232 -35.08 -16.16 -38.40
CA ARG A 232 -36.10 -16.78 -37.54
C ARG A 232 -36.51 -15.84 -36.42
N TYR A 233 -37.75 -16.01 -35.96
CA TYR A 233 -38.21 -15.32 -34.77
C TYR A 233 -37.51 -15.89 -33.50
N ILE A 234 -36.72 -15.05 -32.84
CA ILE A 234 -36.08 -15.30 -31.54
C ILE A 234 -37.11 -15.13 -30.42
N ASN A 235 -37.59 -16.25 -29.89
CA ASN A 235 -38.42 -16.27 -28.70
C ASN A 235 -37.62 -15.87 -27.46
N ASP A 236 -38.22 -14.98 -26.64
CA ASP A 236 -37.70 -14.53 -25.34
C ASP A 236 -36.29 -13.90 -25.41
N LEU A 237 -36.07 -12.98 -26.36
CA LEU A 237 -34.80 -12.24 -26.47
C LEU A 237 -34.44 -11.48 -25.17
N SER A 238 -35.44 -11.02 -24.40
CA SER A 238 -35.26 -10.41 -23.08
C SER A 238 -34.53 -11.34 -22.10
N PHE A 239 -34.85 -12.64 -22.10
CA PHE A 239 -34.15 -13.63 -21.29
C PHE A 239 -32.69 -13.78 -21.69
N LEU A 240 -32.39 -13.79 -23.00
CA LEU A 240 -31.01 -13.84 -23.50
C LEU A 240 -30.22 -12.58 -23.11
N THR A 241 -30.83 -11.40 -23.23
CA THR A 241 -30.21 -10.13 -22.79
C THR A 241 -29.88 -10.18 -21.29
N HIS A 242 -30.79 -10.68 -20.46
CA HIS A 242 -30.54 -10.80 -19.03
C HIS A 242 -29.43 -11.81 -18.70
N LYS A 243 -29.35 -12.94 -19.43
CA LYS A 243 -28.23 -13.89 -19.31
C LYS A 243 -26.90 -13.23 -19.67
N MET A 244 -26.84 -12.47 -20.76
CA MET A 244 -25.63 -11.75 -21.18
C MET A 244 -25.17 -10.72 -20.13
N VAL A 245 -26.09 -9.91 -19.58
CA VAL A 245 -25.77 -8.95 -18.50
C VAL A 245 -25.10 -9.64 -17.31
N ARG A 246 -25.62 -10.81 -16.89
CA ARG A 246 -25.05 -11.58 -15.78
C ARG A 246 -23.73 -12.26 -16.14
N MET A 247 -23.60 -12.80 -17.35
CA MET A 247 -22.40 -13.50 -17.79
C MET A 247 -21.19 -12.58 -17.91
N GLU A 248 -21.38 -11.38 -18.49
CA GLU A 248 -20.31 -10.41 -18.75
C GLU A 248 -20.24 -9.29 -17.68
N ASN A 249 -21.10 -9.35 -16.65
CA ASN A 249 -21.21 -8.36 -15.56
C ASN A 249 -21.37 -6.90 -16.05
N LEU A 250 -22.24 -6.69 -17.03
CA LEU A 250 -22.40 -5.40 -17.71
C LEU A 250 -23.26 -4.41 -16.91
N ASP A 251 -22.85 -3.14 -16.92
CA ASP A 251 -23.58 -2.04 -16.26
C ASP A 251 -24.78 -1.54 -17.08
N ALA A 252 -24.61 -1.42 -18.40
CA ALA A 252 -25.66 -1.04 -19.35
C ALA A 252 -25.44 -1.74 -20.70
N ILE A 253 -26.53 -2.24 -21.30
CA ILE A 253 -26.52 -2.90 -22.60
C ILE A 253 -27.75 -2.55 -23.45
N PHE A 254 -27.53 -2.40 -24.75
CA PHE A 254 -28.56 -2.32 -25.78
C PHE A 254 -28.37 -3.43 -26.83
N ILE A 255 -29.41 -4.23 -27.03
CA ILE A 255 -29.46 -5.25 -28.07
C ILE A 255 -30.27 -4.72 -29.25
N ILE A 256 -29.71 -4.79 -30.45
CA ILE A 256 -30.36 -4.44 -31.70
C ILE A 256 -30.52 -5.72 -32.54
N ALA A 257 -31.71 -6.30 -32.54
CA ALA A 257 -31.99 -7.55 -33.22
C ALA A 257 -32.88 -7.33 -34.45
N GLN A 258 -32.35 -7.56 -35.64
CA GLN A 258 -33.14 -7.60 -36.88
C GLN A 258 -33.70 -9.00 -37.08
N MET A 259 -35.03 -9.08 -37.15
CA MET A 259 -35.79 -10.32 -37.27
C MET A 259 -36.80 -10.12 -38.40
N GLU A 260 -36.55 -10.76 -39.55
CA GLU A 260 -37.30 -10.53 -40.79
C GLU A 260 -37.38 -9.03 -41.17
N ASN A 261 -38.59 -8.48 -41.29
CA ASN A 261 -38.85 -7.08 -41.67
C ASN A 261 -38.97 -6.13 -40.46
N LYS A 262 -38.52 -6.55 -39.26
CA LYS A 262 -38.66 -5.78 -38.02
C LYS A 262 -37.35 -5.75 -37.23
N ILE A 263 -37.00 -4.58 -36.70
CA ILE A 263 -35.89 -4.43 -35.75
C ILE A 263 -36.46 -4.32 -34.34
N THR A 264 -36.00 -5.17 -33.43
CA THR A 264 -36.35 -5.15 -32.01
C THR A 264 -35.17 -4.65 -31.20
N LEU A 265 -35.41 -3.65 -30.37
CA LEU A 265 -34.45 -3.05 -29.45
C LEU A 265 -34.76 -3.50 -28.02
N ILE A 266 -33.74 -3.92 -27.27
CA ILE A 266 -33.88 -4.23 -25.84
C ILE A 266 -32.79 -3.50 -25.06
N GLY A 267 -33.20 -2.70 -24.10
CA GLY A 267 -32.32 -1.99 -23.18
C GLY A 267 -32.37 -2.60 -21.78
N ARG A 268 -31.19 -2.75 -21.16
CA ARG A 268 -31.02 -3.09 -19.74
C ARG A 268 -29.94 -2.22 -19.13
N SER A 269 -30.21 -1.63 -17.98
CA SER A 269 -29.26 -0.83 -17.20
C SER A 269 -29.46 -1.07 -15.71
N ARG A 270 -28.37 -1.12 -14.96
CA ARG A 270 -28.38 -1.01 -13.49
C ARG A 270 -27.93 0.36 -13.00
N LEU A 271 -27.62 1.29 -13.91
CA LEU A 271 -27.13 2.62 -13.62
C LEU A 271 -28.27 3.65 -13.68
N PRO A 272 -28.51 4.44 -12.62
CA PRO A 272 -29.48 5.54 -12.64
C PRO A 272 -29.17 6.60 -13.70
N GLU A 273 -27.89 6.75 -14.08
CA GLU A 273 -27.43 7.71 -15.08
C GLU A 273 -27.82 7.32 -16.52
N VAL A 274 -28.27 6.06 -16.72
CA VAL A 274 -28.70 5.52 -18.02
C VAL A 274 -30.14 5.00 -17.91
N ASP A 275 -31.11 5.91 -18.10
CA ASP A 275 -32.54 5.58 -18.12
C ASP A 275 -32.92 4.97 -19.49
N VAL A 276 -32.89 3.64 -19.58
CA VAL A 276 -33.19 2.93 -20.84
C VAL A 276 -34.66 3.07 -21.25
N GLY A 277 -35.55 3.35 -20.30
CA GLY A 277 -36.97 3.58 -20.55
C GLY A 277 -37.20 4.88 -21.31
N ALA A 278 -36.65 5.98 -20.80
CA ALA A 278 -36.70 7.28 -21.45
C ALA A 278 -36.05 7.25 -22.84
N ILE A 279 -34.89 6.60 -22.97
CA ILE A 279 -34.16 6.50 -24.24
C ILE A 279 -34.98 5.74 -25.29
N LEU A 280 -35.53 4.57 -24.95
CA LEU A 280 -36.28 3.76 -25.91
C LEU A 280 -37.68 4.30 -26.18
N ALA A 281 -38.27 5.08 -25.27
CA ALA A 281 -39.52 5.80 -25.52
C ALA A 281 -39.41 6.78 -26.70
N CYS A 282 -38.25 7.42 -26.90
CA CYS A 282 -37.99 8.30 -28.05
C CYS A 282 -38.03 7.56 -29.40
N ILE A 283 -37.85 6.24 -29.41
CA ILE A 283 -37.87 5.38 -30.60
C ILE A 283 -39.19 4.60 -30.70
N GLY A 284 -40.24 5.04 -29.98
CA GLY A 284 -41.56 4.39 -29.97
C GLY A 284 -41.63 3.09 -29.15
N GLY A 285 -40.70 2.92 -28.20
CA GLY A 285 -40.70 1.84 -27.22
C GLY A 285 -41.39 2.17 -25.91
N GLY A 286 -41.26 1.26 -24.94
CA GLY A 286 -41.79 1.43 -23.58
C GLY A 286 -41.11 0.50 -22.58
N GLY A 287 -41.18 0.86 -21.30
CA GLY A 287 -40.60 0.09 -20.19
C GLY A 287 -40.31 0.94 -18.97
N HIS A 288 -39.45 0.42 -18.11
CA HIS A 288 -38.96 1.07 -16.88
C HIS A 288 -37.53 1.60 -17.08
N PRO A 289 -37.05 2.49 -16.18
CA PRO A 289 -35.70 3.07 -16.30
C PRO A 289 -34.55 2.05 -16.40
N TYR A 290 -34.74 0.85 -15.87
CA TYR A 290 -33.74 -0.23 -15.86
C TYR A 290 -33.93 -1.26 -16.99
N ALA A 291 -35.11 -1.26 -17.62
CA ALA A 291 -35.55 -2.33 -18.50
C ALA A 291 -36.62 -1.86 -19.48
N ALA A 292 -36.27 -1.77 -20.77
CA ALA A 292 -37.20 -1.31 -21.80
C ALA A 292 -37.00 -2.03 -23.13
N SER A 293 -37.99 -1.91 -24.02
CA SER A 293 -37.93 -2.45 -25.37
C SER A 293 -38.60 -1.53 -26.38
N ALA A 294 -38.11 -1.52 -27.62
CA ALA A 294 -38.72 -0.80 -28.74
C ALA A 294 -38.77 -1.67 -30.00
N SER A 295 -39.62 -1.30 -30.94
CA SER A 295 -39.84 -2.03 -32.18
C SER A 295 -39.89 -1.06 -33.34
N VAL A 296 -38.95 -1.18 -34.27
CA VAL A 296 -38.79 -0.26 -35.40
C VAL A 296 -39.05 -1.01 -36.71
N ARG A 297 -39.79 -0.35 -37.61
CA ARG A 297 -40.01 -0.79 -39.00
C ARG A 297 -39.40 0.26 -39.93
N ASP A 298 -39.05 -0.15 -41.16
CA ASP A 298 -38.63 0.75 -42.25
C ASP A 298 -37.30 1.51 -42.01
N LYS A 299 -36.43 1.01 -41.12
CA LYS A 299 -35.05 1.49 -40.92
C LYS A 299 -34.05 0.32 -41.01
N THR A 300 -32.81 0.63 -41.38
CA THR A 300 -31.70 -0.35 -41.34
C THR A 300 -31.07 -0.42 -39.95
N LEU A 301 -30.36 -1.52 -39.64
CA LEU A 301 -29.64 -1.65 -38.36
C LEU A 301 -28.69 -0.49 -38.07
N ALA A 302 -27.97 -0.01 -39.09
CA ALA A 302 -27.04 1.11 -38.95
C ALA A 302 -27.75 2.42 -38.59
N GLN A 303 -28.90 2.70 -39.23
CA GLN A 303 -29.69 3.90 -38.93
C GLN A 303 -30.25 3.88 -37.50
N VAL A 304 -30.75 2.73 -37.06
CA VAL A 304 -31.29 2.57 -35.69
C VAL A 304 -30.19 2.73 -34.65
N GLU A 305 -28.99 2.21 -34.92
CA GLU A 305 -27.86 2.36 -34.01
C GLU A 305 -27.35 3.80 -33.94
N GLU A 306 -27.22 4.50 -35.06
CA GLU A 306 -26.81 5.91 -35.09
C GLU A 306 -27.79 6.80 -34.33
N GLU A 307 -29.10 6.56 -34.52
CA GLU A 307 -30.16 7.22 -33.77
C GLU A 307 -30.04 6.93 -32.26
N LEU A 308 -29.82 5.68 -31.87
CA LEU A 308 -29.65 5.28 -30.47
C LEU A 308 -28.39 5.93 -29.84
N LEU A 309 -27.28 5.99 -30.56
CA LEU A 309 -26.05 6.68 -30.11
C LEU A 309 -26.30 8.18 -29.91
N SER A 310 -27.06 8.81 -30.81
CA SER A 310 -27.41 10.23 -30.69
C SER A 310 -28.28 10.51 -29.45
N LEU A 311 -29.25 9.63 -29.18
CA LEU A 311 -30.14 9.73 -28.01
C LEU A 311 -29.36 9.51 -26.71
N LEU A 312 -28.44 8.54 -26.68
CA LEU A 312 -27.58 8.29 -25.52
C LEU A 312 -26.66 9.47 -25.21
N ALA A 313 -26.12 10.15 -26.22
CA ALA A 313 -25.29 11.34 -26.01
C ALA A 313 -26.06 12.47 -25.29
N VAL A 314 -27.38 12.55 -25.50
CA VAL A 314 -28.27 13.57 -24.91
C VAL A 314 -28.82 13.15 -23.55
N HIS A 315 -29.16 11.87 -23.36
CA HIS A 315 -29.91 11.40 -22.18
C HIS A 315 -29.04 10.79 -21.08
N VAL A 316 -27.78 10.42 -21.35
CA VAL A 316 -26.86 9.92 -20.32
C VAL A 316 -26.32 11.08 -19.49
N GLN A 317 -26.60 11.08 -18.18
CA GLN A 317 -26.18 12.15 -17.27
C GLN A 317 -24.66 12.13 -17.03
N THR A 318 -24.03 13.32 -16.96
CA THR A 318 -22.58 13.45 -16.74
C THR A 318 -22.18 13.12 -15.29
N THR A 319 -21.06 12.43 -15.13
CA THR A 319 -20.40 12.25 -13.83
C THR A 319 -20.02 13.62 -13.23
N LYS A 320 -20.33 13.85 -11.95
CA LYS A 320 -20.06 15.12 -11.23
C LYS A 320 -18.64 15.66 -11.49
N ASN A 321 -18.55 16.90 -12.00
CA ASN A 321 -17.31 17.58 -12.36
C ASN A 321 -16.59 18.22 -11.13
N VAL A 322 -15.26 18.38 -11.13
CA VAL A 322 -14.45 18.97 -10.03
C VAL A 322 -14.95 20.34 -9.61
N ARG A 323 -15.36 21.14 -10.60
CA ARG A 323 -15.89 22.48 -10.38
C ARG A 323 -17.05 22.50 -9.39
N ALA A 324 -17.83 21.42 -9.30
CA ALA A 324 -18.96 21.30 -8.38
C ALA A 324 -18.57 20.94 -6.93
N ILE A 325 -17.32 20.51 -6.70
CA ILE A 325 -16.87 19.96 -5.41
C ILE A 325 -15.70 20.73 -4.79
N MET A 326 -15.04 21.59 -5.55
CA MET A 326 -13.92 22.38 -5.07
C MET A 326 -14.39 23.48 -4.11
N SER A 327 -13.58 23.75 -3.09
CA SER A 327 -13.73 24.95 -2.26
C SER A 327 -13.15 26.16 -2.99
N THR A 328 -13.92 27.23 -3.08
CA THR A 328 -13.55 28.50 -3.72
C THR A 328 -14.06 29.69 -2.87
N PRO A 329 -13.29 30.79 -2.71
CA PRO A 329 -11.94 31.00 -3.23
C PRO A 329 -10.86 30.21 -2.47
N PRO A 330 -9.72 29.88 -3.11
CA PRO A 330 -8.62 29.20 -2.42
C PRO A 330 -7.99 30.12 -1.37
N ILE A 331 -7.68 29.57 -0.19
CA ILE A 331 -6.94 30.32 0.84
C ILE A 331 -5.44 30.19 0.57
N HIS A 332 -4.78 31.33 0.32
CA HIS A 332 -3.35 31.40 0.04
C HIS A 332 -2.66 32.56 0.78
N THR A 333 -1.34 32.55 0.80
CA THR A 333 -0.52 33.63 1.36
C THR A 333 0.81 33.79 0.60
N ARG A 334 1.55 34.86 0.86
CA ARG A 334 2.86 35.09 0.24
C ARG A 334 3.95 34.23 0.86
N GLY A 335 4.97 33.88 0.08
CA GLY A 335 6.11 33.10 0.55
C GLY A 335 6.96 33.78 1.64
N ASP A 336 6.94 35.11 1.74
CA ASP A 336 7.64 35.90 2.77
C ASP A 336 6.89 36.01 4.10
N THR A 337 5.64 35.54 4.15
CA THR A 337 4.83 35.47 5.38
C THR A 337 5.54 34.64 6.45
N SER A 338 5.54 35.12 7.70
CA SER A 338 6.17 34.39 8.81
C SER A 338 5.38 33.13 9.16
N CYS A 339 6.06 32.11 9.70
CA CYS A 339 5.40 30.89 10.17
C CYS A 339 4.32 31.17 11.23
N LYS A 340 4.53 32.19 12.07
CA LYS A 340 3.53 32.65 13.06
C LYS A 340 2.27 33.21 12.39
N ALA A 341 2.42 34.10 11.42
CA ALA A 341 1.29 34.66 10.68
C ALA A 341 0.55 33.57 9.87
N ALA A 342 1.28 32.63 9.28
CA ALA A 342 0.67 31.48 8.60
C ALA A 342 -0.11 30.57 9.55
N ALA A 343 0.35 30.38 10.80
CA ALA A 343 -0.40 29.64 11.82
C ALA A 343 -1.72 30.33 12.17
N GLU A 344 -1.71 31.66 12.30
CA GLU A 344 -2.92 32.45 12.52
C GLU A 344 -3.92 32.30 11.38
N LEU A 345 -3.47 32.27 10.12
CA LEU A 345 -4.32 32.01 8.95
C LEU A 345 -4.92 30.59 8.99
N LEU A 346 -4.09 29.57 9.21
CA LEU A 346 -4.54 28.18 9.31
C LEU A 346 -5.61 28.00 10.40
N ASN A 347 -5.45 28.68 11.53
CA ASN A 347 -6.41 28.65 12.63
C ASN A 347 -7.68 29.45 12.33
N ARG A 348 -7.54 30.66 11.78
CA ARG A 348 -8.67 31.53 11.42
C ARG A 348 -9.62 30.85 10.44
N TYR A 349 -9.07 30.20 9.40
CA TYR A 349 -9.86 29.50 8.38
C TYR A 349 -10.10 28.03 8.70
N ASN A 350 -9.57 27.52 9.81
CA ASN A 350 -9.63 26.12 10.22
C ASN A 350 -9.21 25.12 9.12
N ILE A 351 -8.15 25.44 8.39
CA ILE A 351 -7.61 24.61 7.31
C ILE A 351 -6.32 23.92 7.74
N ASN A 352 -6.02 22.78 7.12
CA ASN A 352 -4.85 21.96 7.46
C ASN A 352 -3.63 22.19 6.54
N ALA A 353 -3.81 22.94 5.45
CA ALA A 353 -2.76 23.34 4.54
C ALA A 353 -3.08 24.70 3.93
N LEU A 354 -2.04 25.47 3.65
CA LEU A 354 -2.10 26.83 3.10
C LEU A 354 -1.33 26.85 1.78
N LEU A 355 -1.94 27.38 0.73
CA LEU A 355 -1.28 27.56 -0.57
C LEU A 355 -0.37 28.79 -0.52
N ILE A 356 0.77 28.72 -1.21
CA ILE A 356 1.79 29.78 -1.21
C ILE A 356 1.93 30.35 -2.62
N THR A 357 1.85 31.68 -2.73
CA THR A 357 1.90 32.44 -3.99
C THR A 357 2.94 33.56 -3.91
N ASP A 358 3.33 34.16 -5.05
CA ASP A 358 4.28 35.29 -5.06
C ASP A 358 3.64 36.63 -4.70
N ALA A 359 2.36 36.81 -5.04
CA ALA A 359 1.59 38.03 -4.78
C ALA A 359 0.24 37.71 -4.12
N LEU A 360 -0.46 38.75 -3.65
CA LEU A 360 -1.84 38.69 -3.14
C LEU A 360 -2.85 39.19 -4.18
N ASP A 361 -2.40 39.53 -5.39
CA ASP A 361 -3.26 40.04 -6.46
C ASP A 361 -4.18 38.95 -7.02
N ALA A 362 -5.00 39.28 -8.03
CA ALA A 362 -6.13 38.45 -8.45
C ALA A 362 -5.77 37.06 -9.01
N ASP A 363 -4.53 36.78 -9.44
CA ASP A 363 -4.18 35.54 -10.13
C ASP A 363 -2.67 35.16 -10.05
N PRO A 364 -2.06 35.01 -8.85
CA PRO A 364 -0.64 34.74 -8.72
C PRO A 364 -0.32 33.24 -8.96
N PRO A 365 0.81 32.92 -9.60
CA PRO A 365 1.21 31.54 -9.81
C PRO A 365 1.45 30.83 -8.47
N LEU A 366 1.04 29.56 -8.40
CA LEU A 366 1.28 28.71 -7.24
C LEU A 366 2.78 28.40 -7.12
N GLN A 367 3.36 28.71 -5.96
CA GLN A 367 4.76 28.44 -5.64
C GLN A 367 4.94 27.21 -4.75
N GLY A 368 3.87 26.77 -4.08
CA GLY A 368 3.90 25.61 -3.21
C GLY A 368 2.76 25.60 -2.20
N TYR A 369 2.88 24.72 -1.19
CA TYR A 369 1.94 24.68 -0.08
C TYR A 369 2.65 24.33 1.21
N ILE A 370 2.12 24.77 2.34
CA ILE A 370 2.64 24.43 3.67
C ILE A 370 1.52 23.83 4.53
N THR A 371 1.86 22.83 5.35
CA THR A 371 0.86 22.13 6.18
C THR A 371 0.88 22.64 7.61
N ARG A 372 -0.24 22.51 8.30
CA ARG A 372 -0.36 22.84 9.73
C ARG A 372 0.69 22.14 10.58
N GLN A 373 0.96 20.86 10.31
CA GLN A 373 1.99 20.09 11.02
C GLN A 373 3.40 20.69 10.88
N VAL A 374 3.76 21.19 9.69
CA VAL A 374 5.07 21.84 9.48
C VAL A 374 5.14 23.16 10.23
N ILE A 375 4.08 23.96 10.17
CA ILE A 375 3.99 25.25 10.88
C ILE A 375 4.07 25.05 12.40
N GLU A 376 3.30 24.12 12.97
CA GLU A 376 3.31 23.84 14.40
C GLU A 376 4.69 23.38 14.88
N LYS A 377 5.36 22.50 14.13
CA LYS A 377 6.75 22.12 14.42
C LYS A 377 7.73 23.29 14.30
N ALA A 378 7.56 24.17 13.30
CA ALA A 378 8.39 25.36 13.16
C ALA A 378 8.23 26.30 14.36
N LEU A 379 6.99 26.53 14.81
CA LEU A 379 6.71 27.31 16.03
C LEU A 379 7.30 26.66 17.28
N TYR A 380 7.17 25.35 17.40
CA TYR A 380 7.74 24.59 18.51
C TYR A 380 9.27 24.72 18.60
N HIS A 381 9.95 24.85 17.46
CA HIS A 381 11.41 25.03 17.38
C HIS A 381 11.86 26.50 17.36
N ASP A 382 11.03 27.44 17.82
CA ASP A 382 11.29 28.88 17.87
C ASP A 382 11.55 29.54 16.49
N LEU A 383 11.02 28.94 15.41
CA LEU A 383 11.16 29.44 14.03
C LEU A 383 9.96 30.27 13.57
N GLY A 384 9.19 30.83 14.50
CA GLY A 384 7.97 31.58 14.17
C GLY A 384 8.18 32.83 13.31
N THR A 385 9.35 33.44 13.36
CA THR A 385 9.74 34.61 12.55
C THR A 385 10.23 34.24 11.15
N VAL A 386 10.53 32.96 10.91
CA VAL A 386 11.03 32.48 9.62
C VAL A 386 9.92 32.49 8.58
N ALA A 387 10.25 32.88 7.35
CA ALA A 387 9.33 32.89 6.23
C ALA A 387 8.88 31.48 5.81
N VAL A 388 7.61 31.31 5.46
CA VAL A 388 7.03 30.00 5.07
C VAL A 388 7.70 29.40 3.84
N ARG A 389 8.23 30.22 2.91
CA ARG A 389 8.96 29.73 1.73
C ARG A 389 10.16 28.83 2.07
N GLU A 390 10.71 28.95 3.27
CA GLU A 390 11.86 28.17 3.72
C GLU A 390 11.49 26.72 4.06
N TYR A 391 10.21 26.43 4.35
CA TYR A 391 9.72 25.12 4.77
C TYR A 391 8.51 24.61 3.97
N MET A 392 8.03 25.35 2.96
CA MET A 392 6.93 24.92 2.11
C MET A 392 7.33 23.75 1.19
N ASN A 393 6.34 22.95 0.81
CA ASN A 393 6.49 21.95 -0.24
C ASN A 393 6.44 22.60 -1.61
N THR A 394 7.39 22.25 -2.47
CA THR A 394 7.55 22.83 -3.81
C THR A 394 7.29 21.83 -4.93
N GLU A 395 6.92 20.61 -4.57
CA GLU A 395 6.47 19.57 -5.49
C GLU A 395 5.01 19.34 -5.19
N TRP A 396 4.15 19.57 -6.19
CA TRP A 396 2.71 19.44 -6.05
C TRP A 396 2.11 18.88 -7.34
N VAL A 397 0.98 18.21 -7.17
CA VAL A 397 0.08 17.82 -8.24
C VAL A 397 -1.14 18.73 -8.18
N TRP A 398 -1.72 19.00 -9.35
CA TRP A 398 -2.90 19.82 -9.55
C TRP A 398 -3.88 19.11 -10.50
N ALA A 399 -5.12 19.59 -10.55
CA ALA A 399 -6.13 19.11 -11.48
C ALA A 399 -6.80 20.29 -12.19
N GLU A 400 -7.42 20.01 -13.33
CA GLU A 400 -8.21 20.98 -14.07
C GLU A 400 -9.63 21.03 -13.49
N PRO A 401 -10.37 22.14 -13.69
CA PRO A 401 -11.76 22.26 -13.24
C PRO A 401 -12.67 21.19 -13.83
N ASP A 402 -12.30 20.64 -14.98
CA ASP A 402 -13.05 19.65 -15.76
C ASP A 402 -12.53 18.20 -15.60
N SER A 403 -11.55 17.98 -14.73
CA SER A 403 -11.02 16.64 -14.42
C SER A 403 -12.09 15.70 -13.85
N ASP A 404 -11.95 14.40 -14.08
CA ASP A 404 -12.88 13.43 -13.50
C ASP A 404 -12.54 13.08 -12.03
N LEU A 405 -13.50 12.53 -11.29
CA LEU A 405 -13.32 12.16 -9.89
C LEU A 405 -12.29 11.04 -9.69
N MET A 406 -12.17 10.10 -10.64
CA MET A 406 -11.19 9.00 -10.55
C MET A 406 -9.76 9.53 -10.70
N GLU A 407 -9.54 10.50 -11.57
CA GLU A 407 -8.28 11.20 -11.76
C GLU A 407 -7.87 11.93 -10.47
N ILE A 408 -8.81 12.64 -9.84
CA ILE A 408 -8.58 13.28 -8.54
C ILE A 408 -8.22 12.23 -7.47
N GLN A 409 -8.96 11.13 -7.39
CA GLN A 409 -8.69 10.04 -6.46
C GLN A 409 -7.28 9.48 -6.66
N ALA A 410 -6.92 9.17 -7.91
CA ALA A 410 -5.60 8.67 -8.26
C ALA A 410 -4.51 9.69 -7.86
N LYS A 411 -4.66 10.97 -8.23
CA LYS A 411 -3.70 12.03 -7.89
C LYS A 411 -3.51 12.20 -6.38
N ILE A 412 -4.60 12.25 -5.61
CA ILE A 412 -4.57 12.41 -4.14
C ILE A 412 -3.96 11.17 -3.45
N MET A 413 -4.25 9.97 -3.95
CA MET A 413 -3.74 8.71 -3.39
C MET A 413 -2.28 8.45 -3.77
N ASP A 414 -1.92 8.55 -5.04
CA ASP A 414 -0.60 8.21 -5.58
C ASP A 414 0.48 9.20 -5.17
N HIS A 415 0.11 10.46 -4.97
CA HIS A 415 1.02 11.51 -4.51
C HIS A 415 0.87 11.80 -3.02
N LYS A 416 -0.06 11.12 -2.34
CA LYS A 416 -0.38 11.27 -0.91
C LYS A 416 -0.63 12.73 -0.49
N GLN A 417 -1.00 13.59 -1.44
CA GLN A 417 -1.29 15.01 -1.19
C GLN A 417 -2.60 15.12 -0.42
N ARG A 418 -2.67 16.01 0.58
CA ARG A 418 -3.90 16.22 1.39
C ARG A 418 -4.85 17.25 0.79
N ILE A 419 -4.33 18.06 -0.12
CA ILE A 419 -4.94 19.24 -0.71
C ILE A 419 -4.56 19.25 -2.19
N LEU A 420 -5.52 19.29 -3.10
CA LEU A 420 -5.30 19.29 -4.54
C LEU A 420 -5.71 20.66 -5.10
N PRO A 421 -4.74 21.52 -5.47
CA PRO A 421 -5.04 22.79 -6.15
C PRO A 421 -5.71 22.53 -7.49
N ILE A 422 -6.76 23.30 -7.77
CA ILE A 422 -7.43 23.33 -9.07
C ILE A 422 -6.93 24.55 -9.82
N ILE A 423 -6.30 24.32 -10.97
CA ILE A 423 -5.63 25.35 -11.76
C ILE A 423 -6.30 25.45 -13.13
N GLU A 424 -6.66 26.67 -13.53
CA GLU A 424 -7.19 27.01 -14.85
C GLU A 424 -6.37 28.19 -15.37
N ASN A 425 -5.86 28.14 -16.60
CA ASN A 425 -5.06 29.23 -17.19
C ASN A 425 -3.88 29.74 -16.32
N GLN A 426 -3.20 28.84 -15.60
CA GLN A 426 -2.12 29.12 -14.64
C GLN A 426 -2.52 29.82 -13.34
N THR A 427 -3.82 29.98 -13.09
CA THR A 427 -4.35 30.61 -11.89
C THR A 427 -5.06 29.59 -11.01
N ILE A 428 -4.95 29.76 -9.69
CA ILE A 428 -5.57 28.84 -8.74
C ILE A 428 -7.01 29.30 -8.54
N ILE A 429 -7.97 28.52 -9.00
CA ILE A 429 -9.39 28.88 -8.91
C ILE A 429 -10.11 28.21 -7.73
N GLY A 430 -9.51 27.16 -7.16
CA GLY A 430 -10.10 26.41 -6.06
C GLY A 430 -9.20 25.31 -5.54
N VAL A 431 -9.73 24.56 -4.57
CA VAL A 431 -9.00 23.44 -3.97
C VAL A 431 -9.93 22.30 -3.59
N VAL A 432 -9.46 21.06 -3.77
CA VAL A 432 -10.16 19.85 -3.31
C VAL A 432 -9.35 19.22 -2.18
N THR A 433 -9.97 19.01 -1.03
CA THR A 433 -9.35 18.31 0.10
C THR A 433 -9.71 16.82 0.11
N ARG A 434 -8.95 16.03 0.87
CA ARG A 434 -9.33 14.63 1.16
C ARG A 434 -10.69 14.50 1.83
N THR A 435 -11.07 15.48 2.65
CA THR A 435 -12.38 15.48 3.32
C THR A 435 -13.48 15.67 2.30
N ASP A 436 -13.31 16.57 1.33
CA ASP A 436 -14.27 16.78 0.24
C ASP A 436 -14.43 15.50 -0.58
N LEU A 437 -13.32 14.83 -0.89
CA LEU A 437 -13.33 13.54 -1.58
C LEU A 437 -14.02 12.42 -0.77
N LEU A 438 -13.74 12.32 0.54
CA LEU A 438 -14.38 11.35 1.41
C LEU A 438 -15.87 11.62 1.57
N ASN A 439 -16.27 12.88 1.71
CA ASN A 439 -17.67 13.27 1.76
C ASN A 439 -18.38 12.86 0.48
N LEU A 440 -17.77 13.05 -0.70
CA LEU A 440 -18.34 12.58 -1.96
C LEU A 440 -18.45 11.07 -2.05
N LEU A 441 -17.43 10.32 -1.64
CA LEU A 441 -17.46 8.86 -1.61
C LEU A 441 -18.54 8.34 -0.64
N ILE A 442 -18.71 9.01 0.50
CA ILE A 442 -19.76 8.71 1.47
C ILE A 442 -21.13 9.06 0.88
N HIS A 443 -21.30 10.19 0.20
CA HIS A 443 -22.56 10.56 -0.44
C HIS A 443 -22.91 9.59 -1.59
N GLN A 444 -21.94 9.18 -2.40
CA GLN A 444 -22.13 8.11 -3.39
C GLN A 444 -22.55 6.79 -2.75
N ASN A 445 -21.99 6.46 -1.58
CA ASN A 445 -22.39 5.28 -0.82
C ASN A 445 -23.73 5.45 -0.11
N ILE A 446 -24.14 6.65 0.29
CA ILE A 446 -25.44 6.93 0.91
C ILE A 446 -26.54 6.89 -0.15
N ASP A 447 -26.30 7.47 -1.32
CA ASP A 447 -27.21 7.39 -2.49
C ASP A 447 -27.35 5.93 -2.94
N ARG A 448 -26.28 5.13 -2.87
CA ARG A 448 -26.33 3.66 -3.05
C ARG A 448 -27.02 2.92 -1.89
N GLN A 449 -26.86 3.36 -0.65
CA GLN A 449 -27.46 2.74 0.55
C GLN A 449 -28.95 3.08 0.74
N GLN A 450 -29.49 4.07 0.04
CA GLN A 450 -30.94 4.27 -0.07
C GLN A 450 -31.57 3.41 -1.18
N ALA A 451 -30.78 2.88 -2.12
CA ALA A 451 -31.23 1.98 -3.18
C ALA A 451 -31.00 0.48 -2.87
N ASP A 452 -30.07 0.13 -1.99
CA ASP A 452 -29.80 -1.27 -1.59
C ASP A 452 -29.56 -1.37 -0.07
N ARG A 453 -30.47 -2.05 0.64
CA ARG A 453 -30.27 -2.52 2.02
C ARG A 453 -30.54 -4.03 2.13
N SER A 454 -29.69 -4.82 1.49
CA SER A 454 -29.39 -6.20 1.92
C SER A 454 -28.25 -6.76 1.07
N ASP A 455 -27.03 -6.56 1.56
CA ASP A 455 -25.82 -7.38 1.36
C ASP A 455 -24.61 -6.47 1.30
N MET A 456 -23.90 -6.41 2.41
CA MET A 456 -22.51 -5.98 2.42
C MET A 456 -21.65 -7.23 2.20
N PRO A 457 -21.02 -7.40 1.02
CA PRO A 457 -19.75 -8.09 1.01
C PRO A 457 -18.84 -7.27 1.92
N LYS A 458 -18.17 -7.93 2.86
CA LYS A 458 -17.11 -7.33 3.67
C LYS A 458 -16.25 -6.49 2.74
N THR A 459 -16.28 -5.18 2.96
CA THR A 459 -15.43 -4.23 2.28
C THR A 459 -14.01 -4.76 2.38
N ASP A 460 -13.47 -5.19 1.24
CA ASP A 460 -12.04 -5.36 1.09
C ASP A 460 -11.44 -4.04 1.53
N SER A 461 -10.87 -4.06 2.73
CA SER A 461 -10.19 -2.91 3.28
C SER A 461 -9.26 -2.40 2.19
N ILE A 462 -9.38 -1.11 1.88
CA ILE A 462 -8.59 -0.36 0.90
C ILE A 462 -7.15 -0.27 1.43
N HIS A 463 -6.48 -1.42 1.47
CA HIS A 463 -5.07 -1.58 1.71
C HIS A 463 -4.45 -1.75 0.34
N GLY A 464 -3.76 -0.70 -0.15
CA GLY A 464 -3.02 -0.74 -1.39
C GLY A 464 -2.28 -2.08 -1.50
N ARG A 465 -2.54 -2.82 -2.59
CA ARG A 465 -2.08 -4.21 -2.84
C ARG A 465 -0.82 -4.53 -2.04
N LYS A 466 -0.99 -5.25 -0.92
CA LYS A 466 0.11 -5.70 -0.05
C LYS A 466 1.02 -6.60 -0.91
N LYS A 467 2.12 -6.06 -1.43
CA LYS A 467 3.03 -6.79 -2.31
C LYS A 467 3.87 -7.73 -1.46
N LYS A 468 3.62 -9.04 -1.57
CA LYS A 468 4.49 -10.06 -0.98
C LYS A 468 5.77 -10.18 -1.80
N ILE A 469 6.92 -10.13 -1.15
CA ILE A 469 8.25 -10.22 -1.78
C ILE A 469 9.02 -11.48 -1.36
N ILE A 470 8.29 -12.55 -1.03
CA ILE A 470 8.84 -13.83 -0.57
C ILE A 470 9.85 -14.40 -1.58
N HIS A 471 9.58 -14.28 -2.89
CA HIS A 471 10.52 -14.71 -3.92
C HIS A 471 11.88 -13.99 -3.83
N LEU A 472 11.87 -12.67 -3.59
CA LEU A 472 13.11 -11.89 -3.44
C LEU A 472 13.87 -12.29 -2.17
N ILE A 473 13.16 -12.56 -1.08
CA ILE A 473 13.74 -13.05 0.18
C ILE A 473 14.47 -14.37 -0.07
N ARG A 474 13.77 -15.36 -0.65
CA ARG A 474 14.33 -16.70 -0.92
C ARG A 474 15.49 -16.71 -1.91
N GLN A 475 15.48 -15.81 -2.89
CA GLN A 475 16.54 -15.75 -3.90
C GLN A 475 17.82 -15.08 -3.39
N ARG A 476 17.71 -14.14 -2.43
CA ARG A 476 18.80 -13.21 -2.11
C ARG A 476 19.32 -13.31 -0.68
N ILE A 477 18.57 -13.94 0.22
CA ILE A 477 18.94 -14.11 1.62
C ILE A 477 19.35 -15.56 1.82
N GLN A 478 20.39 -15.78 2.62
CA GLN A 478 20.86 -17.13 2.97
C GLN A 478 19.81 -17.89 3.79
N GLU A 479 19.72 -19.20 3.61
CA GLU A 479 18.66 -20.05 4.19
C GLU A 479 18.62 -19.99 5.73
N ASP A 480 19.77 -19.92 6.38
CA ASP A 480 19.91 -19.76 7.82
C ASP A 480 19.25 -18.48 8.34
N ARG A 481 19.40 -17.38 7.59
CA ARG A 481 18.77 -16.10 7.93
C ARG A 481 17.28 -16.07 7.64
N ILE A 482 16.83 -16.77 6.59
CA ILE A 482 15.40 -16.90 6.33
C ILE A 482 14.72 -17.60 7.51
N ARG A 483 15.30 -18.71 7.98
CA ARG A 483 14.80 -19.42 9.16
C ARG A 483 14.79 -18.55 10.40
N LEU A 484 15.80 -17.68 10.57
CA LEU A 484 15.85 -16.72 11.66
C LEU A 484 14.70 -15.70 11.60
N LEU A 485 14.41 -15.16 10.42
CA LEU A 485 13.29 -14.24 10.21
C LEU A 485 11.93 -14.93 10.40
N GLU A 486 11.80 -16.18 9.97
CA GLU A 486 10.59 -16.99 10.18
C GLU A 486 10.37 -17.29 11.67
N SER A 487 11.44 -17.65 12.41
CA SER A 487 11.40 -17.86 13.85
C SER A 487 11.00 -16.58 14.60
N ALA A 488 11.55 -15.44 14.19
CA ALA A 488 11.17 -14.14 14.75
C ALA A 488 9.66 -13.87 14.56
N GLY A 489 9.12 -14.20 13.39
CA GLY A 489 7.69 -14.11 13.10
C GLY A 489 6.81 -14.99 14.00
N GLN A 490 7.19 -16.26 14.18
CA GLN A 490 6.47 -17.22 15.02
C GLN A 490 6.44 -16.79 16.48
N ILE A 491 7.56 -16.29 17.01
CA ILE A 491 7.65 -15.78 18.38
C ILE A 491 6.80 -14.51 18.51
N GLY A 492 6.83 -13.64 17.51
CA GLY A 492 5.94 -12.49 17.42
C GLY A 492 4.46 -12.87 17.57
N ASP A 493 4.02 -13.86 16.79
CA ASP A 493 2.64 -14.35 16.84
C ASP A 493 2.29 -14.94 18.21
N SER A 494 3.21 -15.68 18.85
CA SER A 494 3.00 -16.23 20.20
C SER A 494 2.86 -15.16 21.29
N LEU A 495 3.49 -14.00 21.10
CA LEU A 495 3.43 -12.85 22.01
C LEU A 495 2.33 -11.85 21.64
N GLY A 496 1.66 -12.03 20.50
CA GLY A 496 0.69 -11.07 19.97
C GLY A 496 1.32 -9.77 19.45
N TYR A 497 2.60 -9.79 19.04
CA TYR A 497 3.34 -8.61 18.59
C TYR A 497 3.51 -8.55 17.07
N GLY A 498 3.48 -7.34 16.53
CA GLY A 498 3.83 -7.10 15.13
C GLY A 498 5.34 -7.09 14.95
N ILE A 499 5.89 -7.98 14.11
CA ILE A 499 7.34 -8.10 13.90
C ILE A 499 7.70 -7.67 12.48
N TYR A 500 8.69 -6.79 12.38
CA TYR A 500 9.11 -6.20 11.12
C TYR A 500 10.63 -6.20 11.01
N VAL A 501 11.17 -6.60 9.86
CA VAL A 501 12.55 -6.23 9.49
C VAL A 501 12.49 -4.91 8.72
N VAL A 502 13.37 -3.96 9.03
CA VAL A 502 13.21 -2.56 8.60
C VAL A 502 14.50 -1.96 8.05
N GLY A 503 14.37 -0.80 7.38
CA GLY A 503 15.50 0.10 7.14
C GLY A 503 16.47 -0.36 6.06
N GLY A 504 17.77 -0.30 6.39
CA GLY A 504 18.86 -0.52 5.43
C GLY A 504 18.83 -1.92 4.83
N PHE A 505 18.44 -2.92 5.62
CA PHE A 505 18.29 -4.30 5.16
C PHE A 505 17.29 -4.41 4.00
N VAL A 506 16.09 -3.83 4.19
CA VAL A 506 15.01 -3.89 3.20
C VAL A 506 15.37 -3.12 1.93
N ARG A 507 16.01 -1.95 2.10
CA ARG A 507 16.53 -1.14 0.98
C ARG A 507 17.54 -1.94 0.15
N ASP A 508 18.53 -2.54 0.80
CA ASP A 508 19.62 -3.23 0.13
C ASP A 508 19.14 -4.53 -0.52
N LEU A 509 18.20 -5.24 0.11
CA LEU A 509 17.49 -6.37 -0.48
C LEU A 509 16.84 -5.99 -1.82
N LEU A 510 16.18 -4.84 -1.91
CA LEU A 510 15.55 -4.36 -3.14
C LEU A 510 16.57 -3.89 -4.19
N LEU A 511 17.69 -3.32 -3.77
CA LEU A 511 18.80 -2.88 -4.64
C LEU A 511 19.71 -4.01 -5.12
N CYS A 512 19.44 -5.27 -4.76
CA CYS A 512 20.31 -6.41 -5.03
C CYS A 512 21.71 -6.29 -4.40
N LYS A 513 21.82 -5.60 -3.26
CA LYS A 513 23.08 -5.50 -2.51
C LYS A 513 23.04 -6.47 -1.34
N LYS A 514 24.17 -7.15 -1.09
CA LYS A 514 24.32 -8.00 0.10
C LYS A 514 24.31 -7.09 1.34
N ASN A 515 23.40 -7.36 2.27
CA ASN A 515 23.37 -6.72 3.57
C ASN A 515 23.09 -7.79 4.63
N ASP A 516 23.97 -7.79 5.61
CA ASP A 516 24.03 -8.76 6.68
C ASP A 516 23.58 -8.16 8.01
N ASP A 517 23.17 -6.90 8.06
CA ASP A 517 22.69 -6.22 9.26
C ASP A 517 21.17 -6.35 9.35
N ILE A 518 20.68 -7.25 10.19
CA ILE A 518 19.24 -7.44 10.43
C ILE A 518 18.79 -6.55 11.58
N ASP A 519 17.97 -5.55 11.24
CA ASP A 519 17.28 -4.67 12.17
C ASP A 519 15.81 -5.11 12.30
N ILE A 520 15.42 -5.60 13.48
CA ILE A 520 14.05 -5.98 13.80
C ILE A 520 13.38 -4.88 14.63
N VAL A 521 12.20 -4.46 14.21
CA VAL A 521 11.31 -3.59 14.97
C VAL A 521 10.08 -4.36 15.43
N VAL A 522 9.75 -4.21 16.70
CA VAL A 522 8.67 -4.89 17.40
C VAL A 522 7.60 -3.86 17.77
N GLU A 523 6.39 -4.05 17.25
CA GLU A 523 5.19 -3.32 17.69
C GLU A 523 4.62 -4.06 18.92
N GLY A 524 5.20 -3.75 20.07
CA GLY A 524 5.06 -4.46 21.34
C GLY A 524 6.29 -4.20 22.22
N ASP A 525 6.54 -5.01 23.26
CA ASP A 525 7.75 -4.89 24.07
C ASP A 525 8.92 -5.60 23.38
N GLY A 526 9.83 -4.81 22.79
CA GLY A 526 11.01 -5.32 22.10
C GLY A 526 12.04 -6.00 23.01
N ILE A 527 12.06 -5.69 24.31
CA ILE A 527 12.97 -6.31 25.28
C ILE A 527 12.46 -7.70 25.64
N VAL A 528 11.16 -7.83 25.91
CA VAL A 528 10.51 -9.13 26.15
C VAL A 528 10.65 -10.03 24.93
N PHE A 529 10.41 -9.48 23.73
CA PHE A 529 10.64 -10.21 22.48
C PHE A 529 12.11 -10.65 22.36
N ALA A 530 13.07 -9.76 22.59
CA ALA A 530 14.49 -10.08 22.45
C ALA A 530 14.97 -11.18 23.42
N LYS A 531 14.47 -11.18 24.67
CA LYS A 531 14.76 -12.24 25.66
C LYS A 531 14.22 -13.60 25.19
N THR A 532 12.95 -13.63 24.81
CA THR A 532 12.28 -14.84 24.30
C THR A 532 12.96 -15.37 23.02
N PHE A 533 13.34 -14.45 22.13
CA PHE A 533 14.04 -14.76 20.89
C PHE A 533 15.43 -15.34 21.15
N ALA A 534 16.18 -14.75 22.08
CA ALA A 534 17.49 -15.26 22.47
C ALA A 534 17.40 -16.63 23.15
N GLU A 535 16.42 -16.86 24.02
CA GLU A 535 16.19 -18.16 24.65
C GLU A 535 15.89 -19.25 23.61
N THR A 536 15.02 -18.95 22.64
CA THR A 536 14.67 -19.88 21.56
C THR A 536 15.87 -20.23 20.68
N LEU A 537 16.75 -19.25 20.40
CA LEU A 537 17.95 -19.43 19.59
C LEU A 537 19.18 -19.88 20.40
N GLN A 538 19.05 -20.11 21.71
CA GLN A 538 20.17 -20.36 22.64
C GLN A 538 21.28 -19.30 22.53
N ALA A 539 20.89 -18.05 22.29
CA ALA A 539 21.77 -16.92 22.03
C ALA A 539 21.92 -16.01 23.27
N ARG A 540 22.90 -15.09 23.22
CA ARG A 540 23.10 -14.09 24.29
C ARG A 540 22.37 -12.80 23.94
N VAL A 541 21.68 -12.20 24.90
CA VAL A 541 21.01 -10.90 24.72
C VAL A 541 21.66 -9.82 25.59
N HIS A 542 21.77 -8.59 25.09
CA HIS A 542 22.12 -7.40 25.86
C HIS A 542 21.03 -6.35 25.66
N THR A 543 20.45 -5.86 26.74
CA THR A 543 19.29 -4.96 26.72
C THR A 543 19.69 -3.54 27.11
N TYR A 544 19.05 -2.55 26.48
CA TYR A 544 19.22 -1.12 26.75
C TYR A 544 17.83 -0.53 27.07
N GLU A 545 17.42 -0.65 28.34
CA GLU A 545 16.05 -0.33 28.78
C GLU A 545 15.62 1.09 28.47
N LYS A 546 16.52 2.08 28.67
CA LYS A 546 16.24 3.50 28.41
C LYS A 546 15.76 3.78 26.98
N PHE A 547 16.16 2.96 26.02
CA PHE A 547 15.86 3.16 24.60
C PHE A 547 14.91 2.12 24.02
N GLY A 548 14.48 1.14 24.82
CA GLY A 548 13.64 0.03 24.37
C GLY A 548 14.32 -0.83 23.31
N THR A 549 15.65 -0.96 23.34
CA THR A 549 16.44 -1.72 22.36
C THR A 549 17.19 -2.88 23.00
N ALA A 550 17.51 -3.89 22.21
CA ALA A 550 18.29 -5.04 22.61
C ALA A 550 19.15 -5.54 21.44
N VAL A 551 20.27 -6.18 21.76
CA VAL A 551 21.16 -6.80 20.77
C VAL A 551 21.25 -8.27 21.11
N VAL A 552 20.84 -9.13 20.18
CA VAL A 552 20.96 -10.59 20.28
C VAL A 552 22.20 -11.02 19.51
N LYS A 553 23.09 -11.75 20.18
CA LYS A 553 24.36 -12.26 19.65
C LYS A 553 24.30 -13.77 19.57
N LEU A 554 24.37 -14.30 18.36
CA LEU A 554 24.44 -15.73 18.09
C LEU A 554 25.85 -16.27 18.37
N ASP A 555 25.98 -17.58 18.56
CA ASP A 555 27.27 -18.24 18.77
C ASP A 555 28.21 -18.13 17.55
N SER A 556 27.65 -17.94 16.36
CA SER A 556 28.43 -17.61 15.14
C SER A 556 29.10 -16.23 15.19
N GLY A 557 28.81 -15.42 16.22
CA GLY A 557 29.26 -14.03 16.35
C GLY A 557 28.35 -13.01 15.64
N TYR A 558 27.32 -13.50 14.93
CA TYR A 558 26.34 -12.67 14.24
C TYR A 558 25.46 -11.90 15.23
N LYS A 559 25.10 -10.65 14.88
CA LYS A 559 24.34 -9.75 15.75
C LYS A 559 23.03 -9.35 15.08
N ILE A 560 21.98 -9.31 15.87
CA ILE A 560 20.64 -8.88 15.46
C ILE A 560 20.22 -7.75 16.39
N ASP A 561 19.91 -6.61 15.80
CA ASP A 561 19.46 -5.44 16.53
C ASP A 561 17.93 -5.47 16.60
N ILE A 562 17.40 -5.36 17.82
CA ILE A 562 15.97 -5.39 18.11
C ILE A 562 15.59 -4.07 18.76
N ALA A 563 14.56 -3.42 18.23
CA ALA A 563 14.04 -2.17 18.75
C ALA A 563 12.53 -2.24 18.94
N THR A 564 12.04 -1.64 20.04
CA THR A 564 10.62 -1.35 20.21
C THR A 564 10.23 -0.24 19.25
N ALA A 565 9.13 -0.41 18.52
CA ALA A 565 8.54 0.61 17.67
C ALA A 565 8.23 1.85 18.51
N ARG A 566 8.77 3.00 18.11
CA ARG A 566 8.72 4.21 18.92
C ARG A 566 8.53 5.46 18.10
N MET A 567 7.87 6.44 18.69
CA MET A 567 7.85 7.82 18.23
C MET A 567 9.01 8.58 18.86
N GLU A 568 9.58 9.55 18.13
CA GLU A 568 10.64 10.43 18.63
C GLU A 568 10.16 11.87 18.66
N TYR A 569 10.47 12.56 19.76
CA TYR A 569 10.20 13.97 19.96
C TYR A 569 11.50 14.69 20.34
N TYR A 570 11.78 15.83 19.69
CA TYR A 570 13.00 16.59 19.89
C TYR A 570 12.68 17.89 20.62
N GLN A 571 13.21 18.08 21.83
CA GLN A 571 12.88 19.28 22.63
C GLN A 571 13.39 20.58 22.00
N MET A 572 14.54 20.53 21.32
CA MET A 572 15.16 21.66 20.64
C MET A 572 15.86 21.17 19.36
N PRO A 573 16.08 22.04 18.35
CA PRO A 573 16.84 21.69 17.16
C PRO A 573 18.20 21.06 17.49
N ALA A 574 18.53 19.97 16.79
CA ALA A 574 19.78 19.21 16.94
C ALA A 574 19.97 18.44 18.29
N ALA A 575 18.98 18.44 19.18
CA ALA A 575 19.02 17.70 20.45
C ALA A 575 18.87 16.17 20.25
N LEU A 576 19.09 15.39 21.32
CA LEU A 576 18.74 13.98 21.34
C LEU A 576 17.21 13.81 21.51
N PRO A 577 16.59 12.82 20.86
CA PRO A 577 15.15 12.62 20.97
C PRO A 577 14.74 11.95 22.29
N ILE A 578 13.51 12.22 22.71
CA ILE A 578 12.76 11.48 23.72
C ILE A 578 11.91 10.43 22.98
N VAL A 579 11.82 9.22 23.54
CA VAL A 579 11.16 8.07 22.90
C VAL A 579 9.89 7.64 23.63
N GLU A 580 8.87 7.25 22.87
CA GLU A 580 7.59 6.73 23.38
C GLU A 580 7.13 5.54 22.52
N MET A 581 6.55 4.49 23.13
CA MET A 581 6.07 3.31 22.39
C MET A 581 4.98 3.69 21.39
N SER A 582 5.03 3.10 20.19
CA SER A 582 4.17 3.53 19.08
C SER A 582 4.05 2.47 17.99
N SER A 583 3.23 2.75 16.96
CA SER A 583 3.06 1.88 15.78
C SER A 583 4.27 1.89 14.84
N ILE A 584 4.40 0.84 14.02
CA ILE A 584 5.45 0.74 12.98
C ILE A 584 5.44 1.96 12.05
N LYS A 585 4.27 2.50 11.71
CA LYS A 585 4.17 3.67 10.82
C LYS A 585 4.85 4.90 11.40
N LEU A 586 4.70 5.14 12.69
CA LEU A 586 5.32 6.27 13.39
C LEU A 586 6.82 6.04 13.64
N ASP A 587 7.25 4.79 13.87
CA ASP A 587 8.69 4.44 13.90
C ASP A 587 9.37 4.70 12.55
N LEU A 588 8.69 4.39 11.45
CA LEU A 588 9.22 4.65 10.12
C LEU A 588 9.22 6.16 9.79
N PHE A 589 8.27 6.94 10.33
CA PHE A 589 8.18 8.39 10.08
C PHE A 589 9.34 9.20 10.68
N ARG A 590 9.91 8.76 11.80
CA ARG A 590 11.03 9.45 12.46
C ARG A 590 12.38 9.23 11.77
N ARG A 591 12.46 8.37 10.74
CA ARG A 591 13.70 8.04 10.04
C ARG A 591 14.17 9.19 9.14
N ASP A 592 15.34 9.00 8.53
CA ASP A 592 16.01 10.06 7.77
C ASP A 592 15.41 10.26 6.37
N PHE A 593 15.35 9.19 5.58
CA PHE A 593 14.97 9.23 4.16
C PHE A 593 13.95 8.16 3.81
N THR A 594 13.08 8.45 2.84
CA THR A 594 12.03 7.56 2.35
C THR A 594 12.54 6.16 2.00
N ILE A 595 13.71 6.05 1.36
CA ILE A 595 14.36 4.78 0.99
C ILE A 595 14.73 3.90 2.21
N ASN A 596 14.86 4.50 3.40
CA ASN A 596 15.17 3.82 4.67
C ASN A 596 13.92 3.60 5.53
N THR A 597 12.72 3.89 5.00
CA THR A 597 11.44 3.67 5.69
C THR A 597 10.71 2.40 5.28
N LEU A 598 11.36 1.56 4.48
CA LEU A 598 10.77 0.31 4.03
C LEU A 598 10.84 -0.73 5.14
N ALA A 599 9.76 -1.51 5.27
CA ALA A 599 9.65 -2.57 6.27
C ALA A 599 9.06 -3.83 5.62
N ILE A 600 9.43 -5.00 6.14
CA ILE A 600 8.85 -6.29 5.74
C ILE A 600 8.27 -6.93 7.00
N GLN A 601 7.00 -7.30 6.95
CA GLN A 601 6.35 -8.01 8.04
C GLN A 601 6.82 -9.47 8.10
N LEU A 602 7.15 -9.94 9.31
CA LEU A 602 7.67 -11.27 9.58
C LEU A 602 6.64 -12.23 10.20
N ASN A 603 5.52 -11.73 10.74
CA ASN A 603 4.44 -12.56 11.27
C ASN A 603 3.97 -13.63 10.26
N THR A 604 3.65 -14.85 10.71
CA THR A 604 3.46 -16.02 9.83
C THR A 604 2.41 -15.80 8.73
N GLY A 605 1.24 -15.25 9.06
CA GLY A 605 0.18 -14.98 8.08
C GLY A 605 0.51 -13.87 7.05
N GLN A 606 1.50 -13.03 7.36
CA GLN A 606 1.90 -11.86 6.56
C GLN A 606 3.38 -11.88 6.17
N PHE A 607 4.05 -13.03 6.29
CA PHE A 607 5.49 -13.13 6.06
C PHE A 607 5.84 -12.65 4.65
N GLY A 608 6.81 -11.74 4.58
CA GLY A 608 7.27 -11.16 3.31
C GLY A 608 6.38 -10.05 2.75
N THR A 609 5.37 -9.58 3.48
CA THR A 609 4.58 -8.40 3.09
C THR A 609 5.43 -7.14 3.19
N LEU A 610 5.69 -6.48 2.05
CA LEU A 610 6.41 -5.21 1.99
C LEU A 610 5.49 -4.04 2.35
N ILE A 611 5.93 -3.23 3.31
CA ILE A 611 5.24 -2.04 3.81
C ILE A 611 6.01 -0.80 3.36
N ASP A 612 5.31 0.11 2.67
CA ASP A 612 5.85 1.37 2.16
C ASP A 612 4.87 2.53 2.39
N PHE A 613 4.98 3.20 3.54
CA PHE A 613 4.13 4.34 3.88
C PHE A 613 4.60 5.67 3.25
N PHE A 614 5.86 5.77 2.84
CA PHE A 614 6.48 7.05 2.43
C PHE A 614 7.03 7.04 1.01
N SER A 615 6.60 6.08 0.19
CA SER A 615 6.94 5.97 -1.23
C SER A 615 8.42 5.67 -1.48
N GLY A 616 9.08 4.98 -0.54
CA GLY A 616 10.49 4.62 -0.64
C GLY A 616 10.80 3.73 -1.84
N ARG A 617 9.85 2.91 -2.31
CA ARG A 617 10.03 2.11 -3.54
C ARG A 617 10.11 2.96 -4.79
N ARG A 618 9.31 4.03 -4.86
CA ARG A 618 9.34 4.98 -5.98
C ARG A 618 10.69 5.69 -5.99
N ASP A 619 11.14 6.19 -4.83
CA ASP A 619 12.42 6.88 -4.72
C ASP A 619 13.63 5.97 -4.99
N LEU A 620 13.55 4.67 -4.68
CA LEU A 620 14.55 3.70 -5.12
C LEU A 620 14.61 3.54 -6.64
N LYS A 621 13.45 3.54 -7.31
CA LYS A 621 13.36 3.46 -8.77
C LYS A 621 13.88 4.74 -9.43
N ASP A 622 13.52 5.89 -8.86
CA ASP A 622 13.88 7.22 -9.35
C ASP A 622 15.32 7.62 -8.97
N LYS A 623 16.02 6.79 -8.18
CA LYS A 623 17.36 7.04 -7.64
C LYS A 623 17.44 8.39 -6.91
N ALA A 624 16.47 8.65 -6.05
CA ALA A 624 16.32 9.91 -5.33
C ALA A 624 16.51 9.74 -3.82
N ILE A 625 17.20 10.70 -3.18
CA ILE A 625 17.27 10.84 -1.72
C ILE A 625 16.27 11.92 -1.29
N ARG A 626 15.17 11.50 -0.66
CA ARG A 626 14.10 12.38 -0.16
C ARG A 626 13.91 12.26 1.35
N ILE A 627 13.78 13.40 2.02
CA ILE A 627 13.40 13.44 3.43
C ILE A 627 11.93 13.04 3.61
N ILE A 628 11.59 12.61 4.83
CA ILE A 628 10.21 12.23 5.17
C ILE A 628 9.34 13.45 5.47
N HIS A 629 9.92 14.48 6.11
CA HIS A 629 9.24 15.73 6.44
C HIS A 629 10.19 16.93 6.44
N ASN A 630 9.63 18.13 6.24
CA ASN A 630 10.42 19.33 5.95
C ASN A 630 11.26 19.81 7.15
N MET A 631 10.88 19.42 8.36
CA MET A 631 11.63 19.72 9.60
C MET A 631 12.79 18.74 9.90
N SER A 632 13.04 17.75 9.04
CA SER A 632 13.99 16.65 9.29
C SER A 632 15.41 17.12 9.63
N PHE A 633 15.93 18.13 8.91
CA PHE A 633 17.27 18.67 9.16
C PHE A 633 17.33 19.68 10.31
N VAL A 634 16.19 20.21 10.75
CA VAL A 634 16.10 21.05 11.96
C VAL A 634 16.20 20.17 13.20
N GLU A 635 15.44 19.07 13.21
CA GLU A 635 15.46 18.08 14.28
C GLU A 635 16.83 17.40 14.37
N ASP A 636 17.38 16.95 13.25
CA ASP A 636 18.69 16.30 13.21
C ASP A 636 19.54 16.71 11.99
N PRO A 637 20.40 17.74 12.14
CA PRO A 637 21.27 18.19 11.05
C PRO A 637 22.32 17.15 10.61
N THR A 638 22.60 16.12 11.41
CA THR A 638 23.54 15.04 11.01
C THR A 638 23.04 14.26 9.80
N ARG A 639 21.72 14.29 9.54
CA ARG A 639 21.09 13.71 8.35
C ARG A 639 21.64 14.29 7.05
N VAL A 640 22.22 15.49 7.03
CA VAL A 640 22.84 16.03 5.81
C VAL A 640 24.09 15.24 5.41
N PHE A 641 24.94 14.87 6.37
CA PHE A 641 26.09 13.99 6.12
C PHE A 641 25.63 12.63 5.61
N ARG A 642 24.54 12.09 6.18
CA ARG A 642 23.92 10.84 5.73
C ARG A 642 23.36 10.94 4.32
N ALA A 643 22.71 12.06 3.96
CA ALA A 643 22.17 12.31 2.63
C ALA A 643 23.28 12.24 1.59
N ILE A 644 24.39 12.96 1.84
CA ILE A 644 25.56 12.99 0.96
C ILE A 644 26.20 11.60 0.87
N ARG A 645 26.35 10.90 2.01
CA ARG A 645 26.88 9.53 2.02
C ARG A 645 26.04 8.58 1.17
N PHE A 646 24.71 8.61 1.31
CA PHE A 646 23.82 7.76 0.53
C PHE A 646 23.71 8.17 -0.95
N GLU A 647 23.76 9.48 -1.25
CA GLU A 647 23.85 10.00 -2.62
C GLU A 647 25.01 9.32 -3.36
N GLN A 648 26.20 9.34 -2.75
CA GLN A 648 27.41 8.78 -3.36
C GLN A 648 27.44 7.24 -3.31
N ARG A 649 27.06 6.60 -2.19
CA ARG A 649 27.09 5.14 -2.04
C ARG A 649 26.16 4.41 -3.01
N PHE A 650 25.04 5.02 -3.40
CA PHE A 650 24.06 4.41 -4.30
C PHE A 650 24.07 5.02 -5.70
N GLY A 651 24.82 6.09 -5.94
CA GLY A 651 24.76 6.85 -7.20
C GLY A 651 23.38 7.48 -7.41
N PHE A 652 22.79 7.96 -6.31
CA PHE A 652 21.48 8.61 -6.30
C PHE A 652 21.66 10.14 -6.38
N THR A 653 20.56 10.87 -6.46
CA THR A 653 20.55 12.34 -6.45
C THR A 653 19.71 12.86 -5.30
N ILE A 654 20.19 13.89 -4.62
CA ILE A 654 19.38 14.59 -3.60
C ILE A 654 18.23 15.33 -4.29
N GLY A 655 16.99 15.04 -3.87
CA GLY A 655 15.80 15.67 -4.45
C GLY A 655 15.77 17.20 -4.27
N LYS A 656 15.08 17.93 -5.15
CA LYS A 656 15.08 19.41 -5.17
C LYS A 656 14.65 20.03 -3.84
N LEU A 657 13.56 19.52 -3.25
CA LEU A 657 13.09 19.98 -1.93
C LEU A 657 14.11 19.67 -0.83
N THR A 658 14.62 18.44 -0.81
CA THR A 658 15.67 18.02 0.14
C THR A 658 16.88 18.94 0.07
N ARG A 659 17.36 19.25 -1.14
CA ARG A 659 18.48 20.17 -1.37
C ARG A 659 18.21 21.55 -0.78
N ARG A 660 17.03 22.13 -1.06
CA ARG A 660 16.63 23.43 -0.51
C ARG A 660 16.62 23.43 1.02
N LEU A 661 16.11 22.36 1.64
CA LEU A 661 16.08 22.23 3.09
C LEU A 661 17.49 22.06 3.70
N ILE A 662 18.43 21.42 2.99
CA ILE A 662 19.85 21.37 3.38
C ILE A 662 20.43 22.79 3.36
N ASP A 663 20.26 23.52 2.25
CA ASP A 663 20.76 24.89 2.10
C ASP A 663 20.19 25.80 3.22
N ASN A 664 18.92 25.62 3.58
CA ASN A 664 18.27 26.34 4.67
C ASN A 664 18.84 25.98 6.04
N ALA A 665 19.07 24.69 6.31
CA ALA A 665 19.68 24.26 7.57
C ALA A 665 21.11 24.81 7.75
N ILE A 666 21.85 24.97 6.64
CA ILE A 666 23.19 25.57 6.62
C ILE A 666 23.08 27.08 6.91
N LYS A 667 22.20 27.78 6.20
CA LYS A 667 21.94 29.22 6.37
C LYS A 667 21.52 29.58 7.81
N MET A 668 20.77 28.71 8.47
CA MET A 668 20.31 28.88 9.85
C MET A 668 21.30 28.40 10.91
N ASP A 669 22.52 27.99 10.52
CA ASP A 669 23.61 27.65 11.43
C ASP A 669 23.31 26.47 12.40
N PHE A 670 22.37 25.57 12.06
CA PHE A 670 22.00 24.45 12.95
C PHE A 670 23.17 23.50 13.24
N PHE A 671 24.14 23.40 12.33
CA PHE A 671 25.32 22.56 12.46
C PHE A 671 26.27 23.00 13.60
N LYS A 672 26.30 24.29 13.96
CA LYS A 672 27.11 24.78 15.09
C LYS A 672 26.61 24.26 16.43
N ARG A 673 25.35 23.85 16.51
CA ARG A 673 24.72 23.28 17.72
C ARG A 673 24.99 21.78 17.90
N LEU A 674 25.55 21.11 16.89
CA LEU A 674 25.86 19.69 16.97
C LEU A 674 27.10 19.43 17.84
N SER A 675 27.01 18.42 18.70
CA SER A 675 28.18 17.90 19.40
C SER A 675 29.20 17.35 18.40
N GLY A 676 30.49 17.62 18.61
CA GLY A 676 31.54 17.18 17.69
C GLY A 676 31.62 15.66 17.51
N ASN A 677 31.28 14.87 18.53
CA ASN A 677 31.23 13.41 18.42
C ASN A 677 30.18 12.91 17.39
N ARG A 678 29.00 13.54 17.35
CA ARG A 678 27.95 13.18 16.38
C ARG A 678 28.37 13.52 14.94
N VAL A 679 29.00 14.68 14.75
CA VAL A 679 29.58 15.06 13.45
C VAL A 679 30.65 14.06 13.03
N PHE A 680 31.58 13.74 13.94
CA PHE A 680 32.65 12.80 13.65
C PHE A 680 32.14 11.41 13.32
N THR A 681 31.08 10.93 13.99
CA THR A 681 30.50 9.62 13.71
C THR A 681 30.04 9.51 12.26
N GLU A 682 29.32 10.51 11.74
CA GLU A 682 28.88 10.49 10.34
C GLU A 682 30.02 10.77 9.36
N LEU A 683 30.97 11.65 9.71
CA LEU A 683 32.18 11.87 8.90
C LEU A 683 33.03 10.60 8.79
N ARG A 684 33.20 9.87 9.90
CA ARG A 684 33.93 8.60 9.92
C ARG A 684 33.30 7.60 8.96
N LEU A 685 31.97 7.45 8.99
CA LEU A 685 31.25 6.58 8.05
C LEU A 685 31.47 7.00 6.60
N ILE A 686 31.49 8.30 6.29
CA ILE A 686 31.82 8.81 4.95
C ILE A 686 33.24 8.38 4.55
N LEU A 687 34.22 8.55 5.44
CA LEU A 687 35.62 8.21 5.20
C LEU A 687 35.89 6.69 5.17
N GLU A 688 34.95 5.87 5.62
CA GLU A 688 34.99 4.40 5.55
C GLU A 688 34.32 3.83 4.28
N GLU A 689 33.60 4.64 3.49
CA GLU A 689 33.05 4.22 2.20
C GLU A 689 34.16 3.81 1.22
N GLU A 690 33.83 2.94 0.24
CA GLU A 690 34.79 2.44 -0.77
C GLU A 690 35.51 3.57 -1.51
N ASN A 691 34.80 4.67 -1.78
CA ASN A 691 35.37 5.89 -2.32
C ASN A 691 34.78 7.12 -1.62
N PRO A 692 35.49 7.72 -0.65
CA PRO A 692 34.99 8.87 0.11
C PRO A 692 35.11 10.20 -0.65
N ILE A 693 35.90 10.25 -1.73
CA ILE A 693 36.29 11.51 -2.40
C ILE A 693 35.09 12.27 -2.97
N PRO A 694 34.14 11.63 -3.70
CA PRO A 694 32.94 12.32 -4.19
C PRO A 694 32.08 12.89 -3.05
N ALA A 695 31.99 12.19 -1.91
CA ALA A 695 31.25 12.67 -0.75
C ALA A 695 31.94 13.86 -0.09
N LEU A 696 33.27 13.88 -0.04
CA LEU A 696 34.04 15.03 0.46
C LEU A 696 33.92 16.26 -0.45
N LEU A 697 33.95 16.09 -1.77
CA LEU A 697 33.69 17.17 -2.72
C LEU A 697 32.28 17.73 -2.52
N ARG A 698 31.30 16.85 -2.34
CA ARG A 698 29.93 17.26 -2.06
C ARG A 698 29.78 18.01 -0.74
N LEU A 699 30.50 17.60 0.31
CA LEU A 699 30.57 18.36 1.56
C LEU A 699 31.16 19.75 1.36
N ASP A 700 32.18 19.90 0.51
CA ASP A 700 32.79 21.20 0.16
C ASP A 700 31.79 22.10 -0.59
N GLU A 701 31.06 21.54 -1.55
CA GLU A 701 30.01 22.27 -2.31
C GLU A 701 28.90 22.82 -1.41
N PHE A 702 28.61 22.13 -0.30
CA PHE A 702 27.66 22.59 0.72
C PHE A 702 28.31 23.46 1.81
N GLY A 703 29.63 23.69 1.77
CA GLY A 703 30.36 24.43 2.81
C GLY A 703 30.43 23.70 4.16
N LEU A 704 30.18 22.39 4.20
CA LEU A 704 30.12 21.60 5.44
C LEU A 704 31.51 21.22 5.98
N LEU A 705 32.57 21.42 5.21
CA LEU A 705 33.95 21.20 5.67
C LEU A 705 34.40 22.21 6.71
N ASP A 706 33.80 23.41 6.71
CA ASP A 706 34.03 24.42 7.73
C ASP A 706 33.65 23.93 9.14
N ILE A 707 32.74 22.95 9.23
CA ILE A 707 32.39 22.30 10.50
C ILE A 707 33.58 21.50 11.04
N ILE A 708 34.36 20.85 10.16
CA ILE A 708 35.56 20.08 10.52
C ILE A 708 36.68 21.03 10.93
N GLN A 709 36.96 22.03 10.11
CA GLN A 709 37.91 23.09 10.40
C GLN A 709 37.54 24.31 9.55
N PRO A 710 37.33 25.49 10.15
CA PRO A 710 37.04 26.70 9.39
C PRO A 710 38.11 26.96 8.32
N GLY A 711 37.68 27.19 7.07
CA GLY A 711 38.55 27.46 5.93
C GLY A 711 39.12 26.23 5.24
N LEU A 712 38.71 25.02 5.63
CA LEU A 712 39.09 23.78 4.94
C LEU A 712 38.37 23.69 3.59
N LYS A 713 39.13 23.59 2.50
CA LYS A 713 38.62 23.41 1.13
C LYS A 713 39.29 22.23 0.43
N LEU A 714 38.60 21.54 -0.47
CA LEU A 714 39.24 20.56 -1.35
C LEU A 714 39.83 21.25 -2.57
N ASP A 715 41.05 21.76 -2.41
CA ASP A 715 41.84 22.18 -3.57
C ASP A 715 42.31 20.96 -4.41
N PRO A 716 42.71 21.16 -5.68
CA PRO A 716 43.17 20.07 -6.55
C PRO A 716 44.35 19.27 -5.95
N LYS A 717 45.17 19.90 -5.10
CA LYS A 717 46.33 19.26 -4.48
C LYS A 717 45.91 18.30 -3.36
N LEU A 718 44.95 18.69 -2.52
CA LEU A 718 44.36 17.84 -1.50
C LEU A 718 43.58 16.70 -2.12
N GLN A 719 42.84 16.95 -3.20
CA GLN A 719 42.16 15.90 -3.97
C GLN A 719 43.17 14.86 -4.50
N ALA A 720 44.29 15.30 -5.07
CA ALA A 720 45.36 14.40 -5.53
C ALA A 720 45.94 13.55 -4.39
N HIS A 721 46.11 14.11 -3.19
CA HIS A 721 46.55 13.34 -2.01
C HIS A 721 45.51 12.31 -1.57
N LEU A 722 44.21 12.64 -1.60
CA LEU A 722 43.14 11.70 -1.27
C LEU A 722 43.09 10.54 -2.27
N GLU A 723 43.28 10.82 -3.57
CA GLU A 723 43.40 9.79 -4.61
C GLU A 723 44.63 8.89 -4.40
N ALA A 724 45.76 9.48 -3.96
CA ALA A 724 46.93 8.69 -3.60
C ALA A 724 46.67 7.79 -2.38
N CYS A 725 45.95 8.28 -1.36
CA CYS A 725 45.52 7.48 -0.22
C CYS A 725 44.66 6.29 -0.67
N LYS A 726 43.68 6.54 -1.55
CA LYS A 726 42.82 5.48 -2.13
C LYS A 726 43.64 4.39 -2.80
N LYS A 727 44.63 4.75 -3.62
CA LYS A 727 45.52 3.78 -4.30
C LYS A 727 46.34 2.94 -3.32
N VAL A 728 46.90 3.57 -2.28
CA VAL A 728 47.72 2.87 -1.27
C VAL A 728 46.88 1.97 -0.38
N ILE A 729 45.66 2.41 0.00
CA ILE A 729 44.71 1.58 0.74
C ILE A 729 44.32 0.36 -0.09
N ALA A 730 43.94 0.54 -1.36
CA ALA A 730 43.59 -0.57 -2.24
C ALA A 730 44.75 -1.56 -2.42
N TRP A 731 45.98 -1.06 -2.60
CA TRP A 731 47.19 -1.90 -2.65
C TRP A 731 47.36 -2.74 -1.38
N HIS A 732 47.15 -2.14 -0.21
CA HIS A 732 47.29 -2.82 1.07
C HIS A 732 46.21 -3.89 1.28
N GLU A 733 44.94 -3.57 1.01
CA GLU A 733 43.82 -4.51 1.19
C GLU A 733 43.90 -5.72 0.27
N LEU A 734 44.42 -5.55 -0.95
CA LEU A 734 44.60 -6.65 -1.91
C LEU A 734 45.71 -7.62 -1.51
N LEU A 735 46.76 -7.14 -0.83
CA LEU A 735 47.94 -7.95 -0.50
C LEU A 735 47.96 -8.47 0.95
N PHE A 736 47.24 -7.81 1.87
CA PHE A 736 47.32 -8.09 3.32
C PHE A 736 45.94 -8.28 3.97
N VAL A 737 45.17 -9.24 3.47
CA VAL A 737 43.77 -9.51 3.86
C VAL A 737 43.57 -9.70 5.37
N GLU A 738 44.54 -10.27 6.07
CA GLU A 738 44.44 -10.55 7.53
C GLU A 738 44.72 -9.32 8.42
N ASN A 739 45.22 -8.21 7.85
CA ASN A 739 45.59 -7.02 8.61
C ASN A 739 44.57 -5.89 8.38
N GLY A 740 43.52 -5.83 9.20
CA GLY A 740 42.57 -4.71 9.15
C GLY A 740 43.23 -3.36 9.41
N ILE A 741 42.77 -2.32 8.70
CA ILE A 741 43.25 -0.93 8.83
C ILE A 741 42.10 0.05 9.05
N ASP A 742 42.36 1.10 9.82
CA ASP A 742 41.41 2.21 9.99
C ASP A 742 41.50 3.20 8.80
N LYS A 743 40.85 2.88 7.66
CA LYS A 743 40.86 3.71 6.43
C LYS A 743 40.57 5.18 6.70
N TRP A 744 39.57 5.44 7.52
CA TRP A 744 39.14 6.80 7.86
C TRP A 744 40.26 7.63 8.47
N ALA A 745 41.16 7.01 9.24
CA ALA A 745 42.26 7.71 9.90
C ALA A 745 43.29 8.19 8.86
N ILE A 746 43.53 7.40 7.80
CA ILE A 746 44.43 7.76 6.69
C ILE A 746 43.86 8.95 5.93
N TYR A 747 42.58 8.91 5.57
CA TYR A 747 41.91 10.03 4.90
C TYR A 747 41.83 11.28 5.78
N LEU A 748 41.55 11.14 7.09
CA LEU A 748 41.51 12.27 8.01
C LEU A 748 42.91 12.90 8.21
N MET A 749 43.97 12.09 8.23
CA MET A 749 45.35 12.61 8.21
C MET A 749 45.63 13.43 6.95
N ALA A 750 45.12 12.99 5.79
CA ALA A 750 45.24 13.73 4.53
C ALA A 750 44.44 15.05 4.55
N LEU A 751 43.18 15.02 4.99
CA LEU A 751 42.33 16.23 5.12
C LEU A 751 42.96 17.28 6.03
N LEU A 752 43.56 16.86 7.13
CA LEU A 752 44.18 17.75 8.11
C LEU A 752 45.66 18.06 7.78
N ARG A 753 46.13 17.78 6.56
CA ARG A 753 47.55 17.92 6.17
C ARG A 753 48.13 19.31 6.42
N TYR A 754 47.33 20.34 6.17
CA TYR A 754 47.72 21.75 6.30
C TYR A 754 47.27 22.38 7.63
N VAL A 755 46.66 21.60 8.51
CA VAL A 755 46.27 22.04 9.85
C VAL A 755 47.42 21.76 10.82
N ASP A 756 47.78 22.75 11.62
CA ASP A 756 48.88 22.62 12.59
C ASP A 756 48.54 21.63 13.72
N GLY A 757 49.58 21.21 14.46
CA GLY A 757 49.45 20.18 15.48
C GLY A 757 48.62 20.60 16.70
N LYS A 758 48.56 21.90 17.03
CA LYS A 758 47.76 22.42 18.14
C LYS A 758 46.28 22.38 17.76
N THR A 759 45.92 22.98 16.63
CA THR A 759 44.54 22.98 16.11
C THR A 759 44.04 21.55 15.86
N THR A 760 44.88 20.66 15.33
CA THR A 760 44.54 19.24 15.16
C THR A 760 44.16 18.58 16.49
N ARG A 761 44.84 18.94 17.58
CA ARG A 761 44.56 18.40 18.92
C ARG A 761 43.22 18.90 19.45
N GLU A 762 42.90 20.16 19.23
CA GLU A 762 41.59 20.75 19.55
C GLU A 762 40.46 20.06 18.78
N ILE A 763 40.64 19.79 17.48
CA ILE A 763 39.70 19.00 16.68
C ILE A 763 39.51 17.60 17.27
N CYS A 764 40.60 16.91 17.63
CA CYS A 764 40.52 15.56 18.23
C CYS A 764 39.75 15.57 19.55
N THR A 765 39.95 16.58 20.39
CA THR A 765 39.20 16.74 21.65
C THR A 765 37.72 17.03 21.37
N ARG A 766 37.40 17.92 20.43
CA ARG A 766 36.02 18.25 20.05
C ARG A 766 35.27 17.03 19.50
N PHE A 767 35.95 16.20 18.71
CA PHE A 767 35.41 14.95 18.17
C PHE A 767 35.43 13.79 19.16
N ASN A 768 35.95 13.99 20.38
CA ASN A 768 36.08 12.98 21.42
C ASN A 768 36.83 11.71 20.94
N LEU A 769 37.94 11.92 20.21
CA LEU A 769 38.73 10.81 19.67
C LEU A 769 39.56 10.14 20.76
N PRO A 770 39.67 8.79 20.75
CA PRO A 770 40.59 8.08 21.63
C PRO A 770 42.05 8.60 21.51
N PRO A 771 42.83 8.60 22.62
CA PRO A 771 44.18 9.17 22.64
C PRO A 771 45.13 8.61 21.57
N ARG A 772 44.94 7.35 21.16
CA ARG A 772 45.70 6.71 20.08
C ARG A 772 45.61 7.49 18.76
N TYR A 773 44.40 7.90 18.37
CA TYR A 773 44.18 8.64 17.13
C TYR A 773 44.63 10.09 17.27
N GLY A 774 44.44 10.69 18.45
CA GLY A 774 45.00 12.02 18.75
C GLY A 774 46.53 12.06 18.54
N LYS A 775 47.25 11.02 18.97
CA LYS A 775 48.69 10.86 18.73
C LYS A 775 49.02 10.74 17.24
N TRP A 776 48.27 9.94 16.49
CA TRP A 776 48.52 9.74 15.05
C TRP A 776 48.32 11.04 14.26
N LEU A 777 47.18 11.72 14.48
CA LEU A 777 46.78 12.92 13.76
C LEU A 777 47.65 14.13 14.12
N SER A 778 47.86 14.39 15.42
CA SER A 778 48.51 15.63 15.87
C SER A 778 50.04 15.58 15.95
N ARG A 779 50.64 14.37 15.92
CA ARG A 779 52.10 14.19 16.12
C ARG A 779 52.73 13.28 15.08
N ASP A 780 52.27 12.03 14.96
CA ASP A 780 52.95 11.04 14.13
C ASP A 780 52.80 11.39 12.63
N ARG A 781 51.70 12.02 12.20
CA ARG A 781 51.54 12.63 10.86
C ARG A 781 52.68 13.57 10.49
N PHE A 782 53.09 14.46 11.39
CA PHE A 782 54.19 15.40 11.14
C PHE A 782 55.54 14.71 11.12
N ARG A 783 55.76 13.75 12.03
CA ARG A 783 56.97 12.92 12.04
C ARG A 783 57.10 12.09 10.75
N ALA A 784 56.00 11.58 10.22
CA ALA A 784 55.97 10.87 8.96
C ALA A 784 56.40 11.78 7.79
N MET A 785 55.93 13.04 7.76
CA MET A 785 56.37 14.01 6.75
C MET A 785 57.85 14.37 6.88
N ASN A 786 58.38 14.52 8.11
CA ASN A 786 59.81 14.73 8.34
C ASN A 786 60.65 13.51 7.91
N THR A 787 60.12 12.30 8.15
CA THR A 787 60.76 11.06 7.73
C THR A 787 60.76 10.93 6.22
N LEU A 788 59.66 11.31 5.56
CA LEU A 788 59.58 11.36 4.11
C LEU A 788 60.59 12.36 3.51
N TYR A 789 60.71 13.55 4.10
CA TYR A 789 61.73 14.52 3.71
C TYR A 789 63.15 13.93 3.86
N TRP A 790 63.43 13.26 4.98
CA TRP A 790 64.70 12.59 5.18
C TRP A 790 64.97 11.51 4.11
N LEU A 791 63.99 10.63 3.83
CA LEU A 791 64.09 9.58 2.82
C LEU A 791 64.33 10.14 1.41
N ASN A 792 63.73 11.28 1.05
CA ASN A 792 63.96 11.94 -0.23
C ASN A 792 65.43 12.34 -0.43
N HIS A 793 66.16 12.64 0.65
CA HIS A 793 67.53 13.16 0.59
C HIS A 793 68.62 12.15 0.94
N HIS A 794 68.27 11.02 1.57
CA HIS A 794 69.25 10.08 2.14
C HIS A 794 69.15 8.66 1.58
N LEU A 795 68.28 8.41 0.58
CA LEU A 795 68.27 7.13 -0.13
C LEU A 795 69.28 7.11 -1.28
N PRO A 796 69.97 5.97 -1.53
CA PRO A 796 69.84 4.69 -0.80
C PRO A 796 70.51 4.72 0.58
N ALA A 797 69.85 4.13 1.58
CA ALA A 797 70.35 3.96 2.93
C ALA A 797 70.38 2.47 3.29
N ASP A 798 71.14 2.08 4.32
CA ASP A 798 71.15 0.70 4.80
C ASP A 798 69.82 0.33 5.48
N ASN A 799 69.52 -0.98 5.51
CA ASN A 799 68.24 -1.50 6.01
C ASN A 799 68.02 -1.18 7.49
N ALA A 800 69.07 -1.17 8.31
CA ALA A 800 68.96 -0.82 9.73
C ALA A 800 68.56 0.64 9.90
N THR A 801 69.19 1.56 9.17
CA THR A 801 68.81 2.98 9.19
C THR A 801 67.35 3.18 8.75
N ILE A 802 66.91 2.50 7.68
CA ILE A 802 65.52 2.54 7.22
C ILE A 802 64.57 2.01 8.31
N TYR A 803 64.89 0.86 8.91
CA TYR A 803 64.11 0.24 9.98
C TYR A 803 63.94 1.20 11.17
N ARG A 804 65.02 1.82 11.66
CA ARG A 804 64.98 2.76 12.78
C ARG A 804 64.16 4.02 12.48
N LYS A 805 64.09 4.45 11.22
CA LYS A 805 63.24 5.58 10.82
C LYS A 805 61.75 5.22 10.78
N LEU A 806 61.40 3.96 10.49
CA LEU A 806 60.04 3.52 10.26
C LEU A 806 59.41 2.73 11.43
N GLU A 807 60.21 2.18 12.36
CA GLU A 807 59.77 1.28 13.44
C GLU A 807 58.70 1.86 14.38
N TYR A 808 58.66 3.19 14.52
CA TYR A 808 57.76 3.89 15.44
C TYR A 808 56.36 4.15 14.86
N PHE A 809 56.16 3.93 13.55
CA PHE A 809 54.90 4.24 12.88
C PHE A 809 53.97 3.03 12.83
N PRO A 810 52.69 3.20 13.22
CA PRO A 810 51.66 2.20 12.94
C PRO A 810 51.39 2.12 11.43
N THR A 811 50.74 1.04 11.00
CA THR A 811 50.42 0.77 9.59
C THR A 811 49.74 1.96 8.91
N GLU A 812 48.74 2.58 9.52
CA GLU A 812 48.00 3.71 8.96
C GLU A 812 48.90 4.91 8.66
N VAL A 813 49.87 5.19 9.53
CA VAL A 813 50.81 6.31 9.35
C VAL A 813 51.85 5.98 8.28
N LEU A 814 52.25 4.71 8.13
CA LEU A 814 53.11 4.26 7.03
C LEU A 814 52.39 4.37 5.67
N LEU A 815 51.12 3.96 5.60
CA LEU A 815 50.31 4.09 4.39
C LEU A 815 50.06 5.56 4.04
N PHE A 816 49.83 6.42 5.04
CA PHE A 816 49.81 7.87 4.85
C PHE A 816 51.15 8.38 4.30
N LEU A 817 52.29 7.96 4.84
CA LEU A 817 53.61 8.34 4.33
C LEU A 817 53.78 7.92 2.86
N MET A 818 53.40 6.68 2.51
CA MET A 818 53.47 6.15 1.15
C MET A 818 52.57 6.91 0.16
N ALA A 819 51.38 7.34 0.61
CA ALA A 819 50.45 8.11 -0.23
C ALA A 819 50.99 9.51 -0.56
N PHE A 820 51.85 10.07 0.29
CA PHE A 820 52.37 11.43 0.14
C PHE A 820 53.71 11.50 -0.59
N THR A 821 54.20 10.39 -1.15
CA THR A 821 55.38 10.38 -2.02
C THR A 821 55.03 9.99 -3.46
N THR A 822 55.65 10.69 -4.41
CA THR A 822 55.62 10.33 -5.84
C THR A 822 56.83 9.49 -6.24
N HIS A 823 57.88 9.41 -5.41
CA HIS A 823 59.10 8.67 -5.70
C HIS A 823 58.91 7.17 -5.50
N GLU A 824 59.04 6.42 -6.59
CA GLU A 824 58.87 4.97 -6.59
C GLU A 824 59.90 4.25 -5.72
N THR A 825 61.12 4.78 -5.62
CA THR A 825 62.19 4.27 -4.74
C THR A 825 61.77 4.28 -3.27
N ILE A 826 61.11 5.34 -2.81
CA ILE A 826 60.62 5.45 -1.43
C ILE A 826 59.46 4.49 -1.20
N LYS A 827 58.52 4.38 -2.15
CA LYS A 827 57.41 3.41 -2.04
C LYS A 827 57.93 1.98 -1.90
N LYS A 828 58.92 1.60 -2.72
CA LYS A 828 59.60 0.31 -2.63
C LYS A 828 60.29 0.13 -1.28
N THR A 829 60.96 1.17 -0.77
CA THR A 829 61.64 1.14 0.53
C THR A 829 60.65 0.91 1.68
N VAL A 830 59.55 1.64 1.71
CA VAL A 830 58.52 1.48 2.75
C VAL A 830 57.80 0.14 2.62
N SER A 831 57.57 -0.32 1.39
CA SER A 831 57.01 -1.64 1.10
C SER A 831 57.92 -2.77 1.57
N ASP A 832 59.23 -2.71 1.30
CA ASP A 832 60.21 -3.68 1.78
C ASP A 832 60.33 -3.68 3.31
N TYR A 833 60.27 -2.48 3.93
CA TYR A 833 60.16 -2.41 5.38
C TYR A 833 58.90 -3.11 5.90
N TYR A 834 57.75 -2.84 5.28
CA TYR A 834 56.46 -3.38 5.69
C TYR A 834 56.34 -4.90 5.44
N THR A 835 56.94 -5.44 4.38
CA THR A 835 56.81 -6.86 4.03
C THR A 835 57.90 -7.73 4.63
N ARG A 836 59.11 -7.18 4.84
CA ARG A 836 60.30 -7.94 5.23
C ARG A 836 60.94 -7.40 6.49
N LEU A 837 61.45 -6.16 6.49
CA LEU A 837 62.32 -5.67 7.58
C LEU A 837 61.61 -5.67 8.95
N ARG A 838 60.33 -5.27 9.01
CA ARG A 838 59.56 -5.22 10.26
C ARG A 838 59.36 -6.59 10.92
N HIS A 839 59.55 -7.68 10.17
CA HIS A 839 59.37 -9.05 10.65
C HIS A 839 60.69 -9.72 11.06
N ILE A 840 61.83 -9.09 10.77
CA ILE A 840 63.13 -9.58 11.21
C ILE A 840 63.23 -9.46 12.74
N ARG A 841 63.54 -10.58 13.38
CA ARG A 841 63.75 -10.70 14.83
C ARG A 841 65.08 -11.37 15.09
N LEU A 842 65.73 -11.03 16.19
CA LEU A 842 66.88 -11.79 16.68
C LEU A 842 66.45 -13.20 17.09
N SER A 843 67.31 -14.16 16.81
CA SER A 843 67.19 -15.54 17.24
C SER A 843 67.70 -15.69 18.68
N ILE A 844 68.69 -14.86 19.05
CA ILE A 844 69.23 -14.79 20.40
C ILE A 844 68.32 -14.01 21.35
N ARG A 845 68.31 -14.37 22.63
CA ARG A 845 67.62 -13.67 23.71
C ARG A 845 68.59 -13.23 24.79
N GLY A 846 68.16 -12.37 25.72
CA GLY A 846 69.01 -11.92 26.83
C GLY A 846 69.55 -13.06 27.72
N LYS A 847 68.85 -14.20 27.78
CA LYS A 847 69.35 -15.42 28.47
C LYS A 847 70.59 -16.00 27.81
N ASP A 848 70.72 -15.86 26.49
CA ASP A 848 71.87 -16.36 25.75
C ASP A 848 73.10 -15.46 25.97
N LEU A 849 72.89 -14.14 26.06
CA LEU A 849 73.93 -13.19 26.49
C LEU A 849 74.44 -13.49 27.91
N GLN A 850 73.54 -13.88 28.82
CA GLN A 850 73.90 -14.26 30.19
C GLN A 850 74.77 -15.53 30.21
N LYS A 851 74.43 -16.54 29.39
CA LYS A 851 75.24 -17.76 29.24
C LYS A 851 76.63 -17.48 28.67
N MET A 852 76.83 -16.35 28.01
CA MET A 852 78.12 -15.91 27.49
C MET A 852 79.00 -15.19 28.53
N GLY A 853 78.53 -15.05 29.78
CA GLY A 853 79.27 -14.39 30.86
C GLY A 853 79.13 -12.86 30.86
N ILE A 854 78.19 -12.30 30.10
CA ILE A 854 77.93 -10.86 30.06
C ILE A 854 77.02 -10.48 31.25
N PRO A 855 77.38 -9.49 32.10
CA PRO A 855 76.56 -9.08 33.23
C PRO A 855 75.29 -8.37 32.75
N ALA A 856 74.16 -8.67 33.38
CA ALA A 856 72.88 -8.03 33.06
C ALA A 856 72.94 -6.52 33.35
N GLY A 857 72.53 -5.70 32.37
CA GLY A 857 72.54 -4.24 32.51
C GLY A 857 72.19 -3.51 31.20
N PRO A 858 72.33 -2.17 31.14
CA PRO A 858 72.03 -1.36 29.95
C PRO A 858 72.74 -1.83 28.68
N VAL A 859 73.93 -2.43 28.83
CA VAL A 859 74.72 -3.07 27.76
C VAL A 859 73.92 -4.08 26.95
N TYR A 860 72.97 -4.81 27.55
CA TYR A 860 72.16 -5.79 26.83
C TYR A 860 71.34 -5.14 25.72
N ARG A 861 70.75 -3.98 26.00
CA ARG A 861 69.96 -3.25 24.99
C ARG A 861 70.86 -2.80 23.84
N THR A 862 72.01 -2.20 24.17
CA THR A 862 73.00 -1.77 23.17
C THR A 862 73.48 -2.92 22.29
N LEU A 863 73.79 -4.08 22.88
CA LEU A 863 74.21 -5.27 22.13
C LEU A 863 73.10 -5.84 21.26
N MET A 864 71.88 -5.95 21.80
CA MET A 864 70.73 -6.44 21.05
C MET A 864 70.35 -5.49 19.91
N ASP A 865 70.41 -4.18 20.13
CA ASP A 865 70.16 -3.17 19.09
C ASP A 865 71.24 -3.25 17.98
N ALA A 866 72.53 -3.31 18.34
CA ALA A 866 73.62 -3.42 17.37
C ALA A 866 73.57 -4.75 16.58
N THR A 867 73.25 -5.86 17.26
CA THR A 867 73.12 -7.17 16.62
C THR A 867 71.90 -7.20 15.68
N LEU A 868 70.80 -6.55 16.07
CA LEU A 868 69.63 -6.42 15.20
C LEU A 868 69.94 -5.58 13.97
N ASP A 869 70.67 -4.47 14.12
CA ASP A 869 71.07 -3.62 13.01
C ASP A 869 71.96 -4.37 11.99
N ALA A 870 72.95 -5.14 12.48
CA ALA A 870 73.78 -6.00 11.64
C ALA A 870 72.96 -7.11 10.94
N LYS A 871 71.99 -7.70 11.63
CA LYS A 871 71.08 -8.69 11.06
C LYS A 871 70.16 -8.10 9.97
N LEU A 872 69.60 -6.91 10.20
CA LEU A 872 68.77 -6.19 9.23
C LEU A 872 69.55 -5.89 7.93
N ASN A 873 70.85 -5.61 8.06
CA ASN A 873 71.77 -5.38 6.95
C ASN A 873 72.26 -6.68 6.27
N GLY A 874 71.73 -7.85 6.65
CA GLY A 874 72.03 -9.13 6.00
C GLY A 874 73.37 -9.75 6.39
N GLN A 875 74.02 -9.24 7.44
CA GLN A 875 75.37 -9.66 7.84
C GLN A 875 75.37 -10.93 8.72
N LEU A 876 74.23 -11.29 9.30
CA LEU A 876 74.10 -12.34 10.31
C LEU A 876 73.03 -13.37 9.91
N PRO A 877 73.35 -14.35 9.03
CA PRO A 877 72.38 -15.31 8.53
C PRO A 877 72.01 -16.40 9.55
N THR A 878 72.89 -16.75 10.50
CA THR A 878 72.64 -17.81 11.48
C THR A 878 72.59 -17.31 12.94
N PRO A 879 71.92 -18.05 13.85
CA PRO A 879 71.96 -17.75 15.28
C PRO A 879 73.38 -17.78 15.88
N ALA A 880 74.29 -18.57 15.31
CA ALA A 880 75.70 -18.61 15.73
C ALA A 880 76.42 -17.30 15.39
N ASP A 881 76.14 -16.73 14.22
CA ASP A 881 76.69 -15.43 13.80
C ASP A 881 76.17 -14.30 14.71
N GLU A 882 74.89 -14.32 15.08
CA GLU A 882 74.31 -13.37 16.05
C GLU A 882 75.05 -13.42 17.40
N MET A 883 75.32 -14.62 17.93
CA MET A 883 76.05 -14.79 19.19
C MET A 883 77.51 -14.34 19.07
N ALA A 884 78.19 -14.67 17.97
CA ALA A 884 79.57 -14.26 17.73
C ALA A 884 79.70 -12.73 17.63
N TYR A 885 78.77 -12.10 16.90
CA TYR A 885 78.70 -10.65 16.74
C TYR A 885 78.43 -9.94 18.07
N ALA A 886 77.45 -10.41 18.85
CA ALA A 886 77.16 -9.85 20.17
C ALA A 886 78.37 -9.95 21.13
N ARG A 887 79.15 -11.04 21.06
CA ARG A 887 80.40 -11.20 21.84
C ARG A 887 81.46 -10.18 21.41
N ALA A 888 81.66 -10.04 20.11
CA ALA A 888 82.65 -9.10 19.55
C ALA A 888 82.29 -7.64 19.91
N CYS A 889 81.02 -7.27 19.80
CA CYS A 889 80.54 -5.95 20.23
C CYS A 889 80.74 -5.73 21.73
N TYR A 890 80.48 -6.73 22.58
CA TYR A 890 80.71 -6.61 24.01
C TYR A 890 82.20 -6.40 24.32
N GLN A 891 83.08 -7.18 23.71
CA GLN A 891 84.53 -7.03 23.87
C GLN A 891 85.03 -5.64 23.44
N ALA A 892 84.52 -5.11 22.33
CA ALA A 892 84.82 -3.75 21.88
C ALA A 892 84.33 -2.67 22.85
N ILE A 893 83.11 -2.82 23.40
CA ILE A 893 82.56 -1.89 24.40
C ILE A 893 83.35 -1.95 25.71
N THR A 894 83.78 -3.13 26.15
CA THR A 894 84.63 -3.26 27.35
C THR A 894 86.04 -2.73 27.14
N ALA A 895 86.60 -2.86 25.94
CA ALA A 895 87.92 -2.36 25.60
C ALA A 895 87.96 -0.83 25.41
N ALA A 896 86.83 -0.20 25.06
CA ALA A 896 86.71 1.26 24.95
C ALA A 896 86.43 1.96 26.30
N ASN A 897 86.00 1.20 27.32
CA ASN A 897 85.71 1.70 28.68
C ASN A 897 86.81 1.36 29.70
N ALA A 898 87.80 0.56 29.31
CA ALA A 898 89.03 0.28 30.05
C ALA A 898 90.14 1.22 29.56
#